data_AF-A0A0M0GND9-F1
#
_entry.id   AF-A0A0M0GND9-F1
#
_cell.length_a   1.000
_cell.length_b   1.000
_cell.length_c   1.000
_cell.angle_alpha   90.00
_cell.angle_beta   90.00
_cell.angle_gamma   90.00
#
_symmetry.space_group_name_H-M   'P 1'
#
loop_
_entity.id
_entity.type
_entity.pdbx_description
1 polymer ?
#
loop_
_entity_poly.entity_id
_entity_poly.type
_entity_poly.pdbx_seq_one_letter_code
_entity_poly.pdbx_strand_id
1 'polypeptide(L)'
;MNRVDREFFLYGGISVLAGTLLALQWVWGAFVLSLLFLSLLLRKSPRIFFCCFLIFLSYLNGLYQQNSRFSILSPDQTTFRITFTSNPSIDGNRFSSPVDIGGEATALTYYLSTPSEKERFSSITPGTSCTVSGELKTPRGSGNPGLFDYKEYLYHQKTYWTLKVDSFGTCAPSNSWSDQLVQIRAEGLKMIERSFPPEAVGITQALLFGETGEIAEETLEAYRALGVVHLLAISGLHVGLISACVFFLLLRAGVRKERAGWVVIVFLLGYMVLTGAAPSVVRASSMLIVILLGQKAFLGIKTLDSLSIIFSVMVFYDPFLLFHAGFQLSFFVSFSLVLSSDRILSSSSTLLQAFKVTYVSQVASLPFILHHFFEFSVIGFVTNLFYVPLYSLIILPAAFILYAATIMGIHLPFAMDLYQSLLGWTDRFSVFLASFPFSTLILGRPHAIVTAGYFGIIWVGFMLMEKGRQIKTAVILVLFISLHLMWNTFRPYGEISFIDVGQGDAILIDLPFNQGTYLIDTGGNLIFPHEEWEERKKAFSTGKDIVVPYLKSKGIGSIDKLILTHGDLDHVGGAVDVLEGMKVKEVWISPGSAQKEVMAEVMLAAKGSEVSEAKMGDAWQAGDSSFSILSPDDDVYEGNDDSLVIYAHIGGMKWLFTGDLEESGERKMIRRYNVEADVLKVGHHGSASSTSAEFLETVDPKVAIISAGKDNRFGHPHPDVVARLDKGGIIIYNTADDGAVTYRFWRGSGTFSAHRP
;
A
#
# COMPACT_ATOMS: atom_id res chain seq x y z
N MET A 1 -30.98 23.52 -24.38
CA MET A 1 -29.60 23.08 -24.63
C MET A 1 -29.60 21.90 -25.59
N ASN A 2 -29.11 22.14 -26.80
CA ASN A 2 -29.06 21.14 -27.86
C ASN A 2 -28.12 19.99 -27.48
N ARG A 3 -28.19 18.85 -28.17
CA ARG A 3 -27.28 17.70 -27.97
C ARG A 3 -25.79 18.11 -28.04
N VAL A 4 -25.50 19.24 -28.68
CA VAL A 4 -24.20 19.92 -28.84
C VAL A 4 -23.73 20.69 -27.58
N ASP A 5 -24.53 20.84 -26.52
CA ASP A 5 -24.07 21.44 -25.24
C ASP A 5 -23.68 20.36 -24.20
N ARG A 6 -23.99 19.08 -24.46
CA ARG A 6 -24.04 18.00 -23.44
C ARG A 6 -22.70 17.43 -22.98
N GLU A 7 -21.57 17.89 -23.50
CA GLU A 7 -20.26 17.28 -23.23
C GLU A 7 -19.17 18.33 -22.91
N PHE A 8 -19.53 19.61 -22.75
CA PHE A 8 -18.55 20.69 -22.56
C PHE A 8 -17.65 20.44 -21.36
N PHE A 9 -18.23 20.15 -20.19
CA PHE A 9 -17.49 19.89 -18.96
C PHE A 9 -16.65 18.61 -19.04
N LEU A 10 -17.13 17.58 -19.75
CA LEU A 10 -16.39 16.34 -19.95
C LEU A 10 -15.06 16.57 -20.68
N TYR A 11 -15.11 17.26 -21.83
CA TYR A 11 -13.88 17.62 -22.54
C TYR A 11 -13.00 18.54 -21.71
N GLY A 12 -13.59 19.42 -20.89
CA GLY A 12 -12.86 20.23 -19.92
C GLY A 12 -12.06 19.36 -18.93
N GLY A 13 -12.71 18.40 -18.28
CA GLY A 13 -12.03 17.50 -17.33
C GLY A 13 -10.90 16.69 -17.97
N ILE A 14 -11.10 16.17 -19.19
CA ILE A 14 -10.06 15.45 -19.93
C ILE A 14 -8.90 16.39 -20.32
N SER A 15 -9.21 17.64 -20.67
CA SER A 15 -8.20 18.67 -20.99
C SER A 15 -7.35 19.02 -19.77
N VAL A 16 -7.98 19.14 -18.60
CA VAL A 16 -7.29 19.37 -17.32
C VAL A 16 -6.37 18.20 -16.98
N LEU A 17 -6.86 16.97 -17.13
CA LEU A 17 -6.05 15.76 -16.94
C LEU A 17 -4.84 15.75 -17.89
N ALA A 18 -5.04 16.00 -19.19
CA ALA A 18 -3.99 16.01 -20.19
C ALA A 18 -2.93 17.08 -19.89
N GLY A 19 -3.34 18.32 -19.63
CA GLY A 19 -2.41 19.42 -19.31
C GLY A 19 -1.62 19.16 -18.03
N THR A 20 -2.29 18.68 -16.99
CA THR A 20 -1.65 18.37 -15.71
C THR A 20 -0.64 17.23 -15.83
N LEU A 21 -1.02 16.14 -16.50
CA LEU A 21 -0.11 15.02 -16.75
C LEU A 21 1.03 15.41 -17.68
N LEU A 22 0.85 16.31 -18.64
CA LEU A 22 1.97 16.81 -19.45
C LEU A 22 3.04 17.51 -18.60
N ALA A 23 2.63 18.18 -17.52
CA ALA A 23 3.56 18.81 -16.59
C ALA A 23 4.24 17.77 -15.68
N LEU A 24 3.47 16.84 -15.10
CA LEU A 24 3.97 15.95 -14.04
C LEU A 24 4.49 14.59 -14.54
N GLN A 25 3.92 14.06 -15.63
CA GLN A 25 4.19 12.72 -16.20
C GLN A 25 3.99 12.74 -17.73
N TRP A 26 4.94 13.35 -18.45
CA TRP A 26 4.79 13.72 -19.86
C TRP A 26 4.34 12.58 -20.78
N VAL A 27 4.75 11.33 -20.54
CA VAL A 27 4.35 10.16 -21.33
C VAL A 27 2.83 9.94 -21.26
N TRP A 28 2.28 9.92 -20.04
CA TRP A 28 0.84 9.76 -19.83
C TRP A 28 0.08 11.01 -20.31
N GLY A 29 0.65 12.20 -20.13
CA GLY A 29 0.11 13.44 -20.67
C GLY A 29 -0.04 13.41 -22.19
N ALA A 30 1.02 13.00 -22.90
CA ALA A 30 1.03 12.86 -24.36
C ALA A 30 0.02 11.81 -24.83
N PHE A 31 -0.09 10.68 -24.11
CA PHE A 31 -1.09 9.65 -24.41
C PHE A 31 -2.52 10.20 -24.31
N VAL A 32 -2.90 10.84 -23.20
CA VAL A 32 -4.25 11.40 -23.02
C VAL A 32 -4.51 12.53 -24.03
N LEU A 33 -3.52 13.40 -24.28
CA LEU A 33 -3.63 14.47 -25.28
C LEU A 33 -3.90 13.90 -26.68
N SER A 34 -3.22 12.82 -27.07
CA SER A 34 -3.38 12.18 -28.38
C SER A 34 -4.81 11.65 -28.57
N LEU A 35 -5.38 11.02 -27.53
CA LEU A 35 -6.76 10.51 -27.55
C LEU A 35 -7.77 11.67 -27.62
N LEU A 36 -7.54 12.73 -26.85
CA LEU A 36 -8.39 13.92 -26.87
C LEU A 36 -8.38 14.60 -28.23
N PHE A 37 -7.20 14.80 -28.82
CA PHE A 37 -7.04 15.43 -30.13
C PHE A 37 -7.70 14.60 -31.23
N LEU A 38 -7.47 13.28 -31.23
CA LEU A 38 -8.14 12.35 -32.15
C LEU A 38 -9.67 12.43 -32.03
N SER A 39 -10.21 12.45 -30.81
CA SER A 39 -11.65 12.59 -30.57
C SER A 39 -12.21 13.91 -31.11
N LEU A 40 -11.52 15.03 -30.87
CA LEU A 40 -11.94 16.35 -31.35
C LEU A 40 -11.91 16.45 -32.88
N LEU A 41 -10.89 15.89 -33.52
CA LEU A 41 -10.76 15.82 -34.98
C LEU A 41 -11.88 14.97 -35.59
N LEU A 42 -12.09 13.75 -35.09
CA LEU A 42 -13.12 12.83 -35.60
C LEU A 42 -14.53 13.42 -35.46
N ARG A 43 -14.77 14.21 -34.42
CA ARG A 43 -16.07 14.86 -34.17
C ARG A 43 -16.21 16.25 -34.81
N LYS A 44 -15.19 16.78 -35.47
CA LYS A 44 -15.14 18.16 -36.01
C LYS A 44 -15.64 19.20 -35.00
N SER A 45 -15.25 19.04 -33.74
CA SER A 45 -15.81 19.81 -32.62
C SER A 45 -15.27 21.25 -32.62
N PRO A 46 -16.11 22.30 -32.50
CA PRO A 46 -15.65 23.68 -32.39
C PRO A 46 -14.96 23.99 -31.06
N ARG A 47 -14.91 23.02 -30.13
CA ARG A 47 -14.39 23.18 -28.77
C ARG A 47 -12.87 23.05 -28.67
N ILE A 48 -12.16 22.86 -29.78
CA ILE A 48 -10.71 22.70 -29.82
C ILE A 48 -10.01 23.84 -29.07
N PHE A 49 -10.40 25.09 -29.31
CA PHE A 49 -9.82 26.25 -28.62
C PHE A 49 -10.01 26.22 -27.10
N PHE A 50 -11.19 25.84 -26.62
CA PHE A 50 -11.47 25.70 -25.18
C PHE A 50 -10.62 24.60 -24.55
N CYS A 51 -10.54 23.44 -25.20
CA CYS A 51 -9.70 22.33 -24.72
C CYS A 51 -8.22 22.72 -24.69
N CYS A 52 -7.71 23.34 -25.76
CA CYS A 52 -6.33 23.82 -25.82
C CYS A 52 -6.03 24.86 -24.74
N PHE A 53 -6.95 25.80 -24.49
CA PHE A 53 -6.82 26.78 -23.41
C PHE A 53 -6.73 26.11 -22.03
N LEU A 54 -7.61 25.15 -21.75
CA LEU A 54 -7.56 24.41 -20.48
C LEU A 54 -6.32 23.55 -20.34
N ILE A 55 -5.88 22.85 -21.39
CA ILE A 55 -4.62 22.10 -21.40
C ILE A 55 -3.47 23.02 -21.02
N PHE A 56 -3.37 24.18 -21.67
CA PHE A 56 -2.31 25.15 -21.41
C PHE A 56 -2.36 25.68 -19.97
N LEU A 57 -3.55 26.07 -19.48
CA LEU A 57 -3.72 26.57 -18.12
C LEU A 57 -3.36 25.49 -17.07
N SER A 58 -3.82 24.26 -17.26
CA SER A 58 -3.51 23.15 -16.36
C SER A 58 -2.04 22.75 -16.41
N TYR A 59 -1.40 22.81 -17.57
CA TYR A 59 0.04 22.59 -17.72
C TYR A 59 0.84 23.65 -16.95
N LEU A 60 0.52 24.93 -17.13
CA LEU A 60 1.16 26.02 -16.38
C LEU A 60 0.94 25.88 -14.87
N ASN A 61 -0.27 25.53 -14.44
CA ASN A 61 -0.57 25.27 -13.03
C ASN A 61 0.23 24.09 -12.47
N GLY A 62 0.35 23.00 -13.23
CA GLY A 62 1.17 21.84 -12.87
C GLY A 62 2.63 22.20 -12.68
N LEU A 63 3.23 22.94 -13.64
CA LEU A 63 4.60 23.43 -13.53
C LEU A 63 4.79 24.40 -12.37
N TYR A 64 3.86 25.34 -12.17
CA TYR A 64 3.91 26.29 -11.07
C TYR A 64 3.90 25.56 -9.72
N GLN A 65 2.98 24.61 -9.54
CA GLN A 65 2.88 23.84 -8.31
C GLN A 65 4.10 22.93 -8.10
N GLN A 66 4.66 22.33 -9.15
CA GLN A 66 5.89 21.55 -9.05
C GLN A 66 7.08 22.43 -8.63
N ASN A 67 7.23 23.61 -9.22
CA ASN A 67 8.34 24.52 -8.93
C ASN A 67 8.19 25.27 -7.59
N SER A 68 6.95 25.39 -7.08
CA SER A 68 6.67 26.03 -5.79
C SER A 68 6.75 25.06 -4.60
N ARG A 69 7.11 23.79 -4.83
CA ARG A 69 7.27 22.77 -3.78
C ARG A 69 8.71 22.77 -3.26
N PHE A 70 9.03 23.76 -2.43
CA PHE A 70 10.28 23.83 -1.66
C PHE A 70 9.98 24.01 -0.18
N SER A 71 10.88 23.54 0.67
CA SER A 71 10.78 23.72 2.12
C SER A 71 11.27 25.12 2.51
N ILE A 72 10.59 25.72 3.49
CA ILE A 72 11.03 26.94 4.20
C ILE A 72 11.87 26.61 5.44
N LEU A 73 11.87 25.35 5.88
CA LEU A 73 12.63 24.87 7.04
C LEU A 73 14.08 24.59 6.67
N SER A 74 14.98 24.83 7.64
CA SER A 74 16.41 24.51 7.51
C SER A 74 16.75 23.28 8.35
N PRO A 75 17.59 22.35 7.84
CA PRO A 75 18.01 21.17 8.60
C PRO A 75 18.81 21.51 9.87
N ASP A 76 19.40 22.72 9.96
CA ASP A 76 20.20 23.14 11.12
C ASP A 76 19.35 23.62 12.31
N GLN A 77 18.04 23.81 12.10
CA GLN A 77 17.12 24.19 13.17
C GLN A 77 16.88 22.99 14.10
N THR A 78 16.95 23.23 15.41
CA THR A 78 16.76 22.18 16.42
C THR A 78 15.57 22.44 17.35
N THR A 79 15.00 23.65 17.30
CA THR A 79 13.86 24.05 18.14
C THR A 79 12.74 24.58 17.26
N PHE A 80 11.54 24.07 17.46
CA PHE A 80 10.38 24.34 16.62
C PHE A 80 9.16 24.70 17.46
N ARG A 81 8.35 25.61 16.94
CA ARG A 81 6.98 25.80 17.41
C ARG A 81 6.04 25.07 16.45
N ILE A 82 5.49 23.96 16.92
CA ILE A 82 4.62 23.07 16.14
C ILE A 82 3.16 23.33 16.50
N THR A 83 2.26 23.08 15.55
CA THR A 83 0.81 23.01 15.81
C THR A 83 0.26 21.71 15.25
N PHE A 84 -0.45 20.93 16.07
CA PHE A 84 -1.05 19.67 15.64
C PHE A 84 -2.23 19.93 14.69
N THR A 85 -2.15 19.42 13.47
CA THR A 85 -3.19 19.64 12.44
C THR A 85 -4.24 18.53 12.40
N SER A 86 -3.93 17.35 12.92
CA SER A 86 -4.87 16.23 13.06
C SER A 86 -4.68 15.52 14.39
N ASN A 87 -5.59 14.61 14.72
CA ASN A 87 -5.45 13.80 15.93
C ASN A 87 -4.10 13.06 15.89
N PRO A 88 -3.29 13.16 16.95
CA PRO A 88 -2.10 12.33 17.07
C PRO A 88 -2.48 10.85 17.14
N SER A 89 -1.67 10.01 16.50
CA SER A 89 -1.74 8.56 16.61
C SER A 89 -0.73 8.11 17.65
N ILE A 90 -1.20 7.32 18.62
CA ILE A 90 -0.38 6.65 19.63
C ILE A 90 -0.51 5.16 19.39
N ASP A 91 0.60 4.53 19.03
CA ASP A 91 0.68 3.09 18.81
C ASP A 91 1.85 2.52 19.61
N GLY A 92 1.56 1.75 20.66
CA GLY A 92 2.53 1.38 21.67
C GLY A 92 3.16 2.61 22.34
N ASN A 93 4.50 2.69 22.29
CA ASN A 93 5.27 3.86 22.71
C ASN A 93 5.49 4.91 21.61
N ARG A 94 5.02 4.69 20.38
CA ARG A 94 5.22 5.62 19.27
C ARG A 94 4.09 6.64 19.21
N PHE A 95 4.43 7.92 19.37
CA PHE A 95 3.56 9.06 19.15
C PHE A 95 3.87 9.69 17.78
N SER A 96 2.88 9.82 16.92
CA SER A 96 3.05 10.40 15.59
C SER A 96 1.90 11.31 15.19
N SER A 97 2.19 12.39 14.49
CA SER A 97 1.16 13.33 14.03
C SER A 97 1.68 14.23 12.90
N PRO A 98 0.84 14.59 11.91
CA PRO A 98 1.16 15.73 11.06
C PRO A 98 1.05 17.02 11.87
N VAL A 99 2.06 17.87 11.73
CA VAL A 99 2.16 19.16 12.40
C VAL A 99 2.46 20.27 11.40
N ASP A 100 2.01 21.47 11.72
CA ASP A 100 2.41 22.69 11.01
C ASP A 100 3.58 23.36 11.73
N ILE A 101 4.61 23.71 10.97
CA ILE A 101 5.77 24.49 11.44
C ILE A 101 5.86 25.75 10.56
N GLY A 102 5.27 26.84 11.04
CA GLY A 102 5.34 28.13 10.35
C GLY A 102 4.67 28.13 8.97
N GLY A 103 3.62 27.32 8.77
CA GLY A 103 2.92 27.16 7.49
C GLY A 103 3.41 25.98 6.63
N GLU A 104 4.43 25.23 7.08
CA GLU A 104 4.91 24.02 6.41
C GLU A 104 4.45 22.75 7.15
N ALA A 105 3.82 21.83 6.41
CA ALA A 105 3.43 20.53 6.93
C ALA A 105 4.67 19.66 7.17
N THR A 106 4.76 19.06 8.35
CA THR A 106 5.87 18.22 8.79
C THR A 106 5.33 16.96 9.48
N ALA A 107 5.93 15.80 9.22
CA ALA A 107 5.53 14.56 9.89
C ALA A 107 6.32 14.38 11.20
N LEU A 108 5.67 14.50 12.35
CA LEU A 108 6.30 14.37 13.66
C LEU A 108 6.31 12.91 14.13
N THR A 109 7.43 12.46 14.70
CA THR A 109 7.53 11.21 15.46
C THR A 109 8.25 11.44 16.79
N TYR A 110 7.70 10.89 17.86
CA TYR A 110 8.23 10.90 19.22
C TYR A 110 8.04 9.52 19.86
N TYR A 111 8.98 9.11 20.72
CA TYR A 111 8.88 7.86 21.47
C TYR A 111 8.65 8.19 22.95
N LEU A 112 7.49 7.77 23.45
CA LEU A 112 7.06 7.94 24.84
C LEU A 112 7.90 7.03 25.74
N SER A 113 8.31 7.54 26.90
CA SER A 113 9.18 6.82 27.83
C SER A 113 8.43 6.22 29.02
N THR A 114 7.20 6.66 29.32
CA THR A 114 6.43 6.16 30.47
C THR A 114 4.92 6.06 30.17
N PRO A 115 4.18 5.17 30.87
CA PRO A 115 2.72 5.10 30.78
C PRO A 115 2.03 6.42 31.14
N SER A 116 2.54 7.14 32.15
CA SER A 116 2.00 8.45 32.55
C SER A 116 2.17 9.50 31.45
N GLU A 117 3.27 9.43 30.69
CA GLU A 117 3.46 10.26 29.52
C GLU A 117 2.44 9.91 28.42
N LYS A 118 2.21 8.61 28.15
CA LYS A 118 1.19 8.16 27.21
C LYS A 118 -0.21 8.69 27.53
N GLU A 119 -0.61 8.67 28.79
CA GLU A 119 -1.88 9.25 29.24
C GLU A 119 -1.94 10.77 29.02
N ARG A 120 -0.86 11.49 29.39
CA ARG A 120 -0.76 12.94 29.15
C ARG A 120 -0.86 13.27 27.66
N PHE A 121 -0.16 12.54 26.79
CA PHE A 121 -0.15 12.79 25.35
C PHE A 121 -1.46 12.38 24.68
N SER A 122 -2.22 11.44 25.25
CA SER A 122 -3.58 11.09 24.78
C SER A 122 -4.59 12.23 24.95
N SER A 123 -4.26 13.23 25.77
CA SER A 123 -5.05 14.45 25.92
C SER A 123 -4.76 15.52 24.86
N ILE A 124 -3.69 15.38 24.07
CA ILE A 124 -3.34 16.34 23.01
C ILE A 124 -4.40 16.28 21.92
N THR A 125 -4.97 17.44 21.61
CA THR A 125 -5.96 17.61 20.55
C THR A 125 -5.42 18.50 19.44
N PRO A 126 -6.01 18.42 18.23
CA PRO A 126 -5.66 19.31 17.14
C PRO A 126 -5.89 20.78 17.52
N GLY A 127 -5.04 21.65 16.97
CA GLY A 127 -4.91 23.04 17.38
C GLY A 127 -3.96 23.23 18.57
N THR A 128 -3.53 22.19 19.29
CA THR A 128 -2.52 22.38 20.33
C THR A 128 -1.20 22.81 19.70
N SER A 129 -0.63 23.92 20.17
CA SER A 129 0.70 24.36 19.79
C SER A 129 1.71 24.04 20.89
N CYS A 130 2.81 23.39 20.53
CA CYS A 130 3.89 23.05 21.47
C CYS A 130 5.22 23.63 20.98
N THR A 131 6.10 23.96 21.92
CA THR A 131 7.54 24.13 21.60
C THR A 131 8.21 22.78 21.74
N VAL A 132 8.99 22.36 20.75
CA VAL A 132 9.69 21.06 20.77
C VAL A 132 11.14 21.23 20.36
N SER A 133 12.00 20.35 20.85
CA SER A 133 13.38 20.20 20.35
C SER A 133 13.53 18.87 19.62
N GLY A 134 14.25 18.85 18.51
CA GLY A 134 14.46 17.64 17.74
C GLY A 134 15.23 17.88 16.45
N GLU A 135 15.32 16.83 15.63
CA GLU A 135 16.07 16.82 14.37
C GLU A 135 15.12 16.66 13.18
N LEU A 136 15.28 17.51 12.16
CA LEU A 136 14.61 17.33 10.88
C LEU A 136 15.38 16.33 10.02
N LYS A 137 14.70 15.29 9.56
CA LYS A 137 15.24 14.28 8.66
C LYS A 137 14.50 14.30 7.33
N THR A 138 15.24 14.11 6.25
CA THR A 138 14.61 13.86 4.94
C THR A 138 13.97 12.47 4.96
N PRO A 139 12.70 12.33 4.56
CA PRO A 139 12.07 11.02 4.39
C PRO A 139 12.88 10.15 3.42
N ARG A 140 13.09 8.88 3.77
CA ARG A 140 13.70 7.87 2.88
C ARG A 140 12.63 7.36 1.92
N GLY A 141 12.95 7.23 0.62
CA GLY A 141 12.07 6.62 -0.37
C GLY A 141 12.09 5.10 -0.27
N SER A 142 11.39 4.43 -1.19
CA SER A 142 11.34 2.98 -1.18
C SER A 142 12.68 2.39 -1.59
N GLY A 143 13.27 1.55 -0.74
CA GLY A 143 14.46 0.75 -1.10
C GLY A 143 14.14 -0.40 -2.06
N ASN A 144 12.86 -0.73 -2.27
CA ASN A 144 12.46 -1.87 -3.10
C ASN A 144 11.51 -1.46 -4.23
N PRO A 145 11.74 -1.93 -5.48
CA PRO A 145 10.83 -1.63 -6.58
C PRO A 145 9.47 -2.26 -6.33
N GLY A 146 8.41 -1.49 -6.61
CA GLY A 146 7.04 -1.95 -6.42
C GLY A 146 6.48 -1.70 -5.03
N LEU A 147 7.30 -1.43 -4.02
CA LEU A 147 6.78 -1.11 -2.68
C LEU A 147 6.35 0.35 -2.55
N PHE A 148 5.70 0.66 -1.43
CA PHE A 148 5.21 2.00 -1.11
C PHE A 148 6.37 2.98 -0.89
N ASP A 149 6.38 4.07 -1.64
CA ASP A 149 7.35 5.15 -1.49
C ASP A 149 6.82 6.23 -0.55
N TYR A 150 7.31 6.21 0.70
CA TYR A 150 6.88 7.16 1.73
C TYR A 150 7.35 8.59 1.44
N LYS A 151 8.53 8.76 0.84
CA LYS A 151 9.07 10.07 0.45
C LYS A 151 8.23 10.70 -0.66
N GLU A 152 7.87 9.93 -1.67
CA GLU A 152 6.98 10.39 -2.74
C GLU A 152 5.57 10.71 -2.19
N TYR A 153 5.05 9.86 -1.29
CA TYR A 153 3.77 10.10 -0.62
C TYR A 153 3.75 11.42 0.17
N LEU A 154 4.77 11.67 1.01
CA LEU A 154 4.88 12.92 1.77
C LEU A 154 5.11 14.13 0.84
N TYR A 155 5.93 13.96 -0.19
CA TYR A 155 6.16 14.99 -1.19
C TYR A 155 4.85 15.42 -1.86
N HIS A 156 3.95 14.48 -2.20
CA HIS A 156 2.63 14.79 -2.74
C HIS A 156 1.77 15.60 -1.76
N GLN A 157 1.91 15.36 -0.46
CA GLN A 157 1.23 16.09 0.61
C GLN A 157 1.87 17.43 1.01
N LYS A 158 2.92 17.88 0.30
CA LYS A 158 3.71 19.08 0.65
C LYS A 158 4.42 18.97 2.00
N THR A 159 4.79 17.74 2.36
CA THR A 159 5.60 17.43 3.54
C THR A 159 6.98 17.00 3.08
N TYR A 160 8.01 17.77 3.43
CA TYR A 160 9.39 17.53 2.97
C TYR A 160 10.28 16.94 4.05
N TRP A 161 9.87 17.06 5.31
CA TRP A 161 10.64 16.65 6.48
C TRP A 161 9.84 15.73 7.39
N THR A 162 10.56 14.81 8.04
CA THR A 162 10.12 14.17 9.26
C THR A 162 10.84 14.81 10.45
N LEU A 163 10.10 15.22 11.47
CA LEU A 163 10.66 15.77 12.70
C LEU A 163 10.72 14.65 13.75
N LYS A 164 11.93 14.19 14.07
CA LYS A 164 12.16 13.31 15.22
C LYS A 164 12.33 14.19 16.45
N VAL A 165 11.35 14.15 17.35
CA VAL A 165 11.37 14.97 18.57
C VAL A 165 12.15 14.25 19.66
N ASP A 166 12.96 15.02 20.39
CA ASP A 166 13.68 14.56 21.58
C ASP A 166 13.00 15.04 22.86
N SER A 167 12.41 16.25 22.86
CA SER A 167 11.71 16.77 24.04
C SER A 167 10.54 17.71 23.69
N PHE A 168 9.53 17.69 24.57
CA PHE A 168 8.40 18.61 24.53
C PHE A 168 8.51 19.68 25.62
N GLY A 169 8.42 20.94 25.20
CA GLY A 169 8.30 22.10 26.07
C GLY A 169 6.82 22.42 26.39
N THR A 170 6.53 23.71 26.52
CA THR A 170 5.18 24.19 26.85
C THR A 170 4.21 23.99 25.69
N CYS A 171 3.07 23.39 25.98
CA CYS A 171 1.95 23.23 25.06
C CYS A 171 0.79 24.13 25.48
N ALA A 172 0.17 24.81 24.53
CA ALA A 172 -1.01 25.63 24.73
C ALA A 172 -2.03 25.39 23.60
N PRO A 173 -3.34 25.36 23.89
CA PRO A 173 -4.35 25.27 22.85
C PRO A 173 -4.35 26.53 21.98
N SER A 174 -4.37 26.36 20.66
CA SER A 174 -4.79 27.39 19.71
C SER A 174 -6.31 27.40 19.64
N ASN A 175 -6.90 28.60 19.53
CA ASN A 175 -8.33 28.81 19.44
C ASN A 175 -8.73 29.30 18.03
N SER A 176 -8.33 28.60 16.97
CA SER A 176 -8.89 28.86 15.64
C SER A 176 -10.29 28.25 15.50
N TRP A 177 -11.13 28.84 14.66
CA TRP A 177 -12.44 28.29 14.32
C TRP A 177 -12.32 26.92 13.60
N SER A 178 -11.22 26.70 12.88
CA SER A 178 -10.89 25.40 12.29
C SER A 178 -10.63 24.34 13.36
N ASP A 179 -9.99 24.73 14.46
CA ASP A 179 -9.58 23.83 15.54
C ASP A 179 -10.82 23.31 16.29
N GLN A 180 -11.84 24.15 16.46
CA GLN A 180 -13.12 23.76 17.08
C GLN A 180 -13.84 22.64 16.31
N LEU A 181 -13.83 22.67 14.98
CA LEU A 181 -14.47 21.64 14.17
C LEU A 181 -13.72 20.30 14.25
N VAL A 182 -12.39 20.36 14.28
CA VAL A 182 -11.56 19.15 14.44
C VAL A 182 -11.69 18.57 15.84
N GLN A 183 -11.85 19.42 16.87
CA GLN A 183 -12.14 18.98 18.24
C GLN A 183 -13.46 18.23 18.35
N ILE A 184 -14.53 18.69 17.68
CA ILE A 184 -15.82 17.96 17.65
C ILE A 184 -15.64 16.54 17.10
N ARG A 185 -14.87 16.38 16.02
CA ARG A 185 -14.53 15.05 15.49
C ARG A 185 -13.78 14.22 16.53
N ALA A 186 -12.77 14.80 17.18
CA ALA A 186 -11.97 14.10 18.19
C ALA A 186 -12.81 13.65 19.40
N GLU A 187 -13.74 14.48 19.86
CA GLU A 187 -14.69 14.13 20.92
C GLU A 187 -15.63 13.00 20.49
N GLY A 188 -16.10 13.02 19.24
CA GLY A 188 -16.94 11.95 18.69
C GLY A 188 -16.22 10.60 18.64
N LEU A 189 -14.95 10.59 18.23
CA LEU A 189 -14.12 9.38 18.24
C LEU A 189 -13.92 8.83 19.67
N LYS A 190 -13.57 9.71 20.63
CA LYS A 190 -13.42 9.36 22.05
C LYS A 190 -14.74 8.90 22.69
N MET A 191 -15.87 9.44 22.25
CA MET A 191 -17.18 9.00 22.72
C MET A 191 -17.47 7.56 22.29
N ILE A 192 -17.14 7.19 21.04
CA ILE A 192 -17.26 5.81 20.57
C ILE A 192 -16.38 4.88 21.40
N GLU A 193 -15.10 5.23 21.58
CA GLU A 193 -14.15 4.42 22.39
C GLU A 193 -14.64 4.16 23.81
N ARG A 194 -15.31 5.13 24.43
CA ARG A 194 -15.81 5.00 25.82
C ARG A 194 -17.14 4.27 25.93
N SER A 195 -17.96 4.30 24.88
CA SER A 195 -19.39 3.92 24.98
C SER A 195 -19.77 2.68 24.16
N PHE A 196 -18.97 2.34 23.15
CA PHE A 196 -19.19 1.18 22.29
C PHE A 196 -18.33 0.00 22.75
N PRO A 197 -18.75 -1.25 22.51
CA PRO A 197 -17.92 -2.41 22.78
C PRO A 197 -16.63 -2.41 21.97
N PRO A 198 -15.50 -2.92 22.51
CA PRO A 198 -14.18 -2.84 21.87
C PRO A 198 -14.15 -3.33 20.41
N GLU A 199 -14.79 -4.47 20.14
CA GLU A 199 -14.87 -5.07 18.79
C GLU A 199 -15.62 -4.18 17.77
N ALA A 200 -16.49 -3.28 18.24
CA ALA A 200 -17.29 -2.41 17.39
C ALA A 200 -16.63 -1.04 17.14
N VAL A 201 -15.65 -0.63 17.97
CA VAL A 201 -15.06 0.71 17.94
C VAL A 201 -14.47 1.02 16.57
N GLY A 202 -13.56 0.18 16.07
CA GLY A 202 -12.85 0.43 14.81
C GLY A 202 -13.76 0.57 13.60
N ILE A 203 -14.72 -0.35 13.42
CA ILE A 203 -15.66 -0.30 12.29
C ILE A 203 -16.60 0.91 12.42
N THR A 204 -17.06 1.23 13.63
CA THR A 204 -17.96 2.37 13.87
C THR A 204 -17.26 3.70 13.59
N GLN A 205 -16.03 3.88 14.08
CA GLN A 205 -15.22 5.07 13.83
C GLN A 205 -14.94 5.23 12.31
N ALA A 206 -14.66 4.13 11.61
CA ALA A 206 -14.42 4.14 10.17
C ALA A 206 -15.67 4.56 9.37
N LEU A 207 -16.84 4.04 9.74
CA LEU A 207 -18.09 4.33 9.04
C LEU A 207 -18.64 5.73 9.31
N LEU A 208 -18.52 6.24 10.54
CA LEU A 208 -19.08 7.54 10.94
C LEU A 208 -18.12 8.70 10.73
N PHE A 209 -16.83 8.49 10.99
CA PHE A 209 -15.80 9.53 10.99
C PHE A 209 -14.67 9.26 9.98
N GLY A 210 -14.62 8.10 9.33
CA GLY A 210 -13.57 7.78 8.37
C GLY A 210 -12.21 7.47 9.02
N GLU A 211 -12.21 7.06 10.29
CA GLU A 211 -11.00 6.70 11.04
C GLU A 211 -10.83 5.17 11.08
N THR A 212 -9.73 4.66 10.54
CA THR A 212 -9.48 3.21 10.42
C THR A 212 -8.38 2.70 11.35
N GLY A 213 -7.80 3.58 12.19
CA GLY A 213 -6.71 3.26 13.11
C GLY A 213 -7.00 2.05 14.00
N GLU A 214 -8.23 1.97 14.54
CA GLU A 214 -8.67 0.98 15.53
C GLU A 214 -9.22 -0.34 14.92
N ILE A 215 -9.19 -0.51 13.59
CA ILE A 215 -9.58 -1.78 12.97
C ILE A 215 -8.44 -2.79 13.11
N ALA A 216 -8.77 -3.99 13.59
CA ALA A 216 -7.86 -5.13 13.69
C ALA A 216 -7.26 -5.47 12.32
N GLU A 217 -5.99 -5.87 12.30
CA GLU A 217 -5.26 -6.04 11.05
C GLU A 217 -5.73 -7.27 10.26
N GLU A 218 -6.01 -8.38 10.94
CA GLU A 218 -6.59 -9.59 10.35
C GLU A 218 -7.91 -9.28 9.62
N THR A 219 -8.77 -8.46 10.23
CA THR A 219 -10.01 -7.97 9.59
C THR A 219 -9.69 -7.18 8.32
N LEU A 220 -8.71 -6.28 8.37
CA LEU A 220 -8.36 -5.44 7.22
C LEU A 220 -7.86 -6.28 6.04
N GLU A 221 -7.05 -7.30 6.32
CA GLU A 221 -6.55 -8.26 5.31
C GLU A 221 -7.66 -9.12 4.72
N ALA A 222 -8.53 -9.68 5.55
CA ALA A 222 -9.69 -10.43 5.08
C ALA A 222 -10.57 -9.56 4.16
N TYR A 223 -10.82 -8.30 4.53
CA TYR A 223 -11.63 -7.39 3.72
C TYR A 223 -10.94 -6.97 2.41
N ARG A 224 -9.60 -6.88 2.39
CA ARG A 224 -8.81 -6.69 1.17
C ARG A 224 -8.91 -7.90 0.25
N ALA A 225 -8.68 -9.11 0.79
CA ALA A 225 -8.77 -10.37 0.04
C ALA A 225 -10.17 -10.61 -0.56
N LEU A 226 -11.23 -10.21 0.16
CA LEU A 226 -12.61 -10.28 -0.31
C LEU A 226 -13.04 -9.13 -1.24
N GLY A 227 -12.17 -8.13 -1.47
CA GLY A 227 -12.47 -6.99 -2.34
C GLY A 227 -13.53 -6.02 -1.78
N VAL A 228 -13.73 -6.01 -0.46
CA VAL A 228 -14.76 -5.22 0.25
C VAL A 228 -14.17 -4.16 1.19
N VAL A 229 -12.84 -3.99 1.24
CA VAL A 229 -12.16 -2.98 2.07
C VAL A 229 -12.66 -1.55 1.84
N HIS A 230 -13.17 -1.25 0.64
CA HIS A 230 -13.74 0.06 0.32
C HIS A 230 -15.03 0.39 1.11
N LEU A 231 -15.68 -0.61 1.73
CA LEU A 231 -16.82 -0.40 2.63
C LEU A 231 -16.39 0.18 3.99
N LEU A 232 -15.14 -0.06 4.39
CA LEU A 232 -14.55 0.51 5.60
C LEU A 232 -14.11 1.97 5.39
N ALA A 233 -14.16 2.47 4.15
CA ALA A 233 -13.99 3.89 3.85
C ALA A 233 -15.35 4.54 3.52
N ILE A 234 -15.49 5.82 3.87
CA ILE A 234 -16.71 6.56 3.54
C ILE A 234 -16.79 6.75 2.02
N SER A 235 -17.70 6.01 1.39
CA SER A 235 -17.90 5.98 -0.05
C SER A 235 -18.97 6.99 -0.51
N GLY A 236 -19.05 7.21 -1.83
CA GLY A 236 -20.12 8.04 -2.39
C GLY A 236 -21.53 7.46 -2.16
N LEU A 237 -21.64 6.13 -2.00
CA LEU A 237 -22.89 5.48 -1.63
C LEU A 237 -23.32 5.88 -0.22
N HIS A 238 -22.39 5.90 0.75
CA HIS A 238 -22.68 6.34 2.12
C HIS A 238 -23.13 7.81 2.14
N VAL A 239 -22.38 8.70 1.47
CA VAL A 239 -22.73 10.13 1.38
C VAL A 239 -24.13 10.32 0.77
N GLY A 240 -24.43 9.61 -0.32
CA GLY A 240 -25.72 9.67 -0.99
C GLY A 240 -26.87 9.19 -0.10
N LEU A 241 -26.70 8.04 0.58
CA LEU A 241 -27.71 7.47 1.47
C LEU A 241 -28.00 8.37 2.67
N ILE A 242 -26.95 8.88 3.33
CA ILE A 242 -27.06 9.78 4.48
C ILE A 242 -27.78 11.06 4.05
N SER A 243 -27.37 11.65 2.93
CA SER A 243 -28.00 12.88 2.42
C SER A 243 -29.46 12.67 2.06
N ALA A 244 -29.80 11.53 1.46
CA ALA A 244 -31.19 11.16 1.16
C ALA A 244 -32.00 10.99 2.44
N CYS A 245 -31.45 10.32 3.46
CA CYS A 245 -32.09 10.14 4.77
C CYS A 245 -32.40 11.50 5.42
N VAL A 246 -31.40 12.38 5.53
CA VAL A 246 -31.57 13.75 6.05
C VAL A 246 -32.65 14.50 5.27
N PHE A 247 -32.59 14.46 3.94
CA PHE A 247 -33.59 15.12 3.09
C PHE A 247 -35.01 14.61 3.36
N PHE A 248 -35.22 13.28 3.39
CA PHE A 248 -36.55 12.70 3.62
C PHE A 248 -37.07 12.93 5.03
N LEU A 249 -36.21 12.92 6.06
CA LEU A 249 -36.59 13.24 7.43
C LEU A 249 -37.05 14.70 7.55
N LEU A 250 -36.36 15.64 6.90
CA LEU A 250 -36.77 17.04 6.86
C LEU A 250 -38.14 17.21 6.20
N LEU A 251 -38.40 16.50 5.09
CA LEU A 251 -39.72 16.52 4.45
C LEU A 251 -40.82 15.98 5.35
N ARG A 252 -40.56 14.88 6.09
CA ARG A 252 -41.51 14.33 7.07
C ARG A 252 -41.75 15.25 8.25
N ALA A 253 -40.74 16.05 8.64
CA ALA A 253 -40.87 17.09 9.65
C ALA A 253 -41.59 18.36 9.15
N GLY A 254 -42.10 18.37 7.90
CA GLY A 254 -42.84 19.50 7.32
C GLY A 254 -41.97 20.60 6.69
N VAL A 255 -40.66 20.37 6.54
CA VAL A 255 -39.77 21.32 5.86
C VAL A 255 -40.02 21.27 4.35
N ARG A 256 -40.19 22.44 3.72
CA ARG A 256 -40.37 22.55 2.26
C ARG A 256 -39.13 22.04 1.52
N LYS A 257 -39.33 21.43 0.33
CA LYS A 257 -38.26 20.85 -0.50
C LYS A 257 -37.09 21.80 -0.75
N GLU A 258 -37.38 23.07 -1.01
CA GLU A 258 -36.37 24.10 -1.30
C GLU A 258 -35.47 24.37 -0.09
N ARG A 259 -36.07 24.45 1.11
CA ARG A 259 -35.37 24.64 2.38
C ARG A 259 -34.59 23.38 2.77
N ALA A 260 -35.19 22.20 2.61
CA ALA A 260 -34.52 20.93 2.85
C ALA A 260 -33.24 20.80 2.02
N GLY A 261 -33.26 21.20 0.74
CA GLY A 261 -32.06 21.21 -0.08
C GLY A 261 -30.94 22.14 0.41
N TRP A 262 -31.27 23.29 1.02
CA TRP A 262 -30.26 24.17 1.63
C TRP A 262 -29.69 23.57 2.91
N VAL A 263 -30.53 22.95 3.75
CA VAL A 263 -30.07 22.25 4.96
C VAL A 263 -29.13 21.10 4.58
N VAL A 264 -29.44 20.34 3.53
CA VAL A 264 -28.55 19.27 3.03
C VAL A 264 -27.21 19.82 2.56
N ILE A 265 -27.16 20.97 1.89
CA ILE A 265 -25.89 21.61 1.50
C ILE A 265 -25.05 21.96 2.73
N VAL A 266 -25.65 22.60 3.74
CA VAL A 266 -24.94 22.95 4.99
C VAL A 266 -24.49 21.70 5.73
N PHE A 267 -25.35 20.68 5.81
CA PHE A 267 -25.01 19.38 6.38
C PHE A 267 -23.80 18.74 5.68
N LEU A 268 -23.78 18.73 4.34
CA LEU A 268 -22.67 18.15 3.56
C LEU A 268 -21.35 18.89 3.78
N LEU A 269 -21.38 20.22 3.89
CA LEU A 269 -20.20 21.03 4.22
C LEU A 269 -19.64 20.65 5.60
N GLY A 270 -20.50 20.52 6.62
CA GLY A 270 -20.09 20.05 7.94
C GLY A 270 -19.61 18.60 7.93
N TYR A 271 -20.31 17.72 7.21
CA TYR A 271 -19.99 16.29 7.10
C TYR A 271 -18.61 16.06 6.47
N MET A 272 -18.23 16.84 5.45
CA MET A 272 -16.88 16.76 4.87
C MET A 272 -15.79 17.02 5.90
N VAL A 273 -15.96 18.01 6.78
CA VAL A 273 -14.97 18.34 7.82
C VAL A 273 -14.96 17.27 8.92
N LEU A 274 -16.14 16.85 9.39
CA LEU A 274 -16.27 15.83 10.44
C LEU A 274 -15.65 14.49 10.03
N THR A 275 -15.76 14.13 8.76
CA THR A 275 -15.19 12.89 8.20
C THR A 275 -13.72 13.05 7.74
N GLY A 276 -13.07 14.17 8.05
CA GLY A 276 -11.63 14.33 7.85
C GLY A 276 -11.25 14.63 6.40
N ALA A 277 -12.23 15.08 5.62
CA ALA A 277 -12.08 15.52 4.23
C ALA A 277 -11.40 14.49 3.31
N ALA A 278 -11.63 13.19 3.53
CA ALA A 278 -11.14 12.14 2.65
C ALA A 278 -11.57 12.42 1.18
N PRO A 279 -10.70 12.20 0.16
CA PRO A 279 -11.00 12.57 -1.23
C PRO A 279 -12.33 12.01 -1.77
N SER A 280 -12.71 10.80 -1.35
CA SER A 280 -13.99 10.17 -1.72
C SER A 280 -15.20 10.94 -1.20
N VAL A 281 -15.13 11.46 0.03
CA VAL A 281 -16.21 12.21 0.67
C VAL A 281 -16.29 13.61 0.10
N VAL A 282 -15.15 14.28 -0.07
CA VAL A 282 -15.09 15.62 -0.68
C VAL A 282 -15.68 15.60 -2.07
N ARG A 283 -15.30 14.61 -2.91
CA ARG A 283 -15.88 14.43 -4.24
C ARG A 283 -17.38 14.23 -4.18
N ALA A 284 -17.85 13.22 -3.43
CA ALA A 284 -19.27 12.85 -3.42
C ALA A 284 -20.17 13.98 -2.89
N SER A 285 -19.74 14.64 -1.81
CA SER A 285 -20.43 15.77 -1.21
C SER A 285 -20.45 16.98 -2.15
N SER A 286 -19.29 17.33 -2.73
CA SER A 286 -19.20 18.45 -3.68
C SER A 286 -20.02 18.21 -4.94
N MET A 287 -20.04 16.99 -5.46
CA MET A 287 -20.88 16.64 -6.61
C MET A 287 -22.36 16.87 -6.32
N LEU A 288 -22.82 16.44 -5.15
CA LEU A 288 -24.22 16.63 -4.72
C LEU A 288 -24.54 18.11 -4.49
N ILE A 289 -23.63 18.87 -3.87
CA ILE A 289 -23.77 20.32 -3.69
C ILE A 289 -23.91 21.01 -5.05
N VAL A 290 -23.04 20.72 -6.02
CA VAL A 290 -23.10 21.29 -7.38
C VAL A 290 -24.42 20.97 -8.07
N ILE A 291 -24.92 19.74 -7.93
CA ILE A 291 -26.23 19.35 -8.49
C ILE A 291 -27.36 20.13 -7.83
N LEU A 292 -27.38 20.25 -6.50
CA LEU A 292 -28.42 20.99 -5.77
C LEU A 292 -28.39 22.48 -6.07
N LEU A 293 -27.21 23.09 -6.18
CA LEU A 293 -27.05 24.49 -6.59
C LEU A 293 -27.48 24.69 -8.05
N GLY A 294 -27.11 23.76 -8.95
CA GLY A 294 -27.52 23.79 -10.35
C GLY A 294 -29.03 23.68 -10.54
N GLN A 295 -29.73 22.89 -9.71
CA GLN A 295 -31.18 22.82 -9.68
C GLN A 295 -31.80 24.16 -9.24
N LYS A 296 -31.24 24.79 -8.20
CA LYS A 296 -31.71 26.09 -7.68
C LYS A 296 -31.46 27.25 -8.66
N ALA A 297 -30.37 27.18 -9.41
CA ALA A 297 -30.01 28.16 -10.44
C ALA A 297 -30.62 27.85 -11.82
N PHE A 298 -31.43 26.78 -11.95
CA PHE A 298 -32.03 26.32 -13.21
C PHE A 298 -31.02 26.04 -14.34
N LEU A 299 -29.79 25.66 -13.98
CA LEU A 299 -28.68 25.43 -14.92
C LEU A 299 -28.69 24.03 -15.57
N GLY A 300 -29.54 23.11 -15.10
CA GLY A 300 -29.69 21.77 -15.70
C GLY A 300 -28.43 20.89 -15.63
N ILE A 301 -27.60 21.04 -14.58
CA ILE A 301 -26.34 20.31 -14.39
C ILE A 301 -26.62 18.81 -14.22
N LYS A 302 -25.98 17.98 -15.05
CA LYS A 302 -26.07 16.51 -14.95
C LYS A 302 -24.98 15.93 -14.05
N THR A 303 -25.13 14.66 -13.68
CA THR A 303 -24.14 13.94 -12.87
C THR A 303 -22.74 13.93 -13.50
N LEU A 304 -22.66 13.72 -14.82
CA LEU A 304 -21.39 13.72 -15.53
C LEU A 304 -20.74 15.12 -15.56
N ASP A 305 -21.55 16.17 -15.77
CA ASP A 305 -21.07 17.56 -15.71
C ASP A 305 -20.50 17.89 -14.34
N SER A 306 -21.25 17.53 -13.28
CA SER A 306 -20.82 17.69 -11.89
C SER A 306 -19.51 16.94 -11.60
N LEU A 307 -19.39 15.69 -12.05
CA LEU A 307 -18.17 14.89 -11.91
C LEU A 307 -16.97 15.57 -12.59
N SER A 308 -17.14 16.06 -13.82
CA SER A 308 -16.05 16.70 -14.56
C SER A 308 -15.68 18.08 -14.01
N ILE A 309 -16.63 18.86 -13.51
CA ILE A 309 -16.38 20.13 -12.82
C ILE A 309 -15.57 19.88 -11.56
N ILE A 310 -16.02 18.96 -10.69
CA ILE A 310 -15.35 18.68 -9.42
C ILE A 310 -13.96 18.07 -9.65
N PHE A 311 -13.82 17.17 -10.63
CA PHE A 311 -12.51 16.66 -11.04
C PHE A 311 -11.58 17.81 -11.43
N SER A 312 -12.05 18.72 -12.29
CA SER A 312 -11.26 19.86 -12.76
C SER A 312 -10.85 20.77 -11.60
N VAL A 313 -11.79 21.13 -10.73
CA VAL A 313 -11.54 22.01 -9.57
C VAL A 313 -10.52 21.39 -8.62
N MET A 314 -10.67 20.11 -8.28
CA MET A 314 -9.74 19.43 -7.38
C MET A 314 -8.33 19.32 -7.98
N VAL A 315 -8.21 18.95 -9.25
CA VAL A 315 -6.89 18.84 -9.93
C VAL A 315 -6.26 20.21 -10.15
N PHE A 316 -7.04 21.27 -10.39
CA PHE A 316 -6.51 22.63 -10.42
C PHE A 316 -6.01 23.08 -9.05
N TYR A 317 -6.74 22.76 -7.98
CA TYR A 317 -6.34 23.10 -6.61
C TYR A 317 -5.05 22.38 -6.19
N ASP A 318 -4.99 21.07 -6.41
CA ASP A 318 -3.78 20.28 -6.20
C ASP A 318 -3.59 19.22 -7.31
N PRO A 319 -2.67 19.48 -8.26
CA PRO A 319 -2.33 18.56 -9.35
C PRO A 319 -1.89 17.16 -8.90
N PHE A 320 -1.31 17.05 -7.69
CA PHE A 320 -0.75 15.80 -7.19
C PHE A 320 -1.80 14.82 -6.68
N LEU A 321 -3.07 15.27 -6.55
CA LEU A 321 -4.22 14.38 -6.32
C LEU A 321 -4.33 13.25 -7.35
N LEU A 322 -3.80 13.45 -8.57
CA LEU A 322 -3.76 12.42 -9.61
C LEU A 322 -2.95 11.18 -9.22
N PHE A 323 -2.04 11.25 -8.26
CA PHE A 323 -1.21 10.12 -7.80
C PHE A 323 -1.81 9.38 -6.60
N HIS A 324 -2.82 9.94 -5.94
CA HIS A 324 -3.47 9.29 -4.80
C HIS A 324 -4.40 8.17 -5.28
N ALA A 325 -4.15 6.93 -4.85
CA ALA A 325 -4.94 5.75 -5.21
C ALA A 325 -6.45 5.94 -4.94
N GLY A 326 -6.81 6.52 -3.79
CA GLY A 326 -8.20 6.82 -3.44
C GLY A 326 -8.89 7.80 -4.40
N PHE A 327 -8.16 8.81 -4.90
CA PHE A 327 -8.68 9.76 -5.88
C PHE A 327 -8.89 9.07 -7.24
N GLN A 328 -7.87 8.33 -7.72
CA GLN A 328 -7.92 7.58 -8.97
C GLN A 328 -9.12 6.62 -9.02
N LEU A 329 -9.23 5.76 -8.00
CA LEU A 329 -10.32 4.78 -7.89
C LEU A 329 -11.69 5.47 -7.79
N SER A 330 -11.82 6.50 -6.95
CA SER A 330 -13.12 7.16 -6.72
C SER A 330 -13.68 7.83 -7.97
N PHE A 331 -12.85 8.59 -8.70
CA PHE A 331 -13.29 9.28 -9.92
C PHE A 331 -13.49 8.33 -11.09
N PHE A 332 -12.58 7.38 -11.32
CA PHE A 332 -12.67 6.50 -12.49
C PHE A 332 -13.81 5.49 -12.38
N VAL A 333 -14.05 4.92 -11.18
CA VAL A 333 -15.20 4.05 -10.94
C VAL A 333 -16.50 4.84 -11.07
N SER A 334 -16.58 6.05 -10.50
CA SER A 334 -17.78 6.90 -10.62
C SER A 334 -18.06 7.29 -12.07
N PHE A 335 -17.02 7.62 -12.83
CA PHE A 335 -17.13 7.91 -14.27
C PHE A 335 -17.70 6.71 -15.03
N SER A 336 -17.15 5.51 -14.80
CA SER A 336 -17.59 4.27 -15.46
C SER A 336 -19.03 3.89 -15.10
N LEU A 337 -19.42 4.07 -13.83
CA LEU A 337 -20.80 3.85 -13.37
C LEU A 337 -21.79 4.84 -13.98
N VAL A 338 -21.44 6.13 -14.04
CA VAL A 338 -22.30 7.17 -14.64
C VAL A 338 -22.48 6.92 -16.14
N LEU A 339 -21.43 6.52 -16.86
CA LEU A 339 -21.56 6.16 -18.27
C LEU A 339 -22.39 4.89 -18.50
N SER A 340 -22.32 3.93 -17.56
CA SER A 340 -23.04 2.66 -17.67
C SER A 340 -24.45 2.69 -17.07
N SER A 341 -24.90 3.84 -16.54
CA SER A 341 -26.10 3.93 -15.70
C SER A 341 -27.37 3.45 -16.41
N ASP A 342 -27.55 3.80 -17.69
CA ASP A 342 -28.75 3.42 -18.45
C ASP A 342 -28.89 1.90 -18.56
N ARG A 343 -27.77 1.18 -18.73
CA ARG A 343 -27.75 -0.29 -18.83
C ARG A 343 -27.82 -0.97 -17.49
N ILE A 344 -27.35 -0.33 -16.43
CA ILE A 344 -27.53 -0.81 -15.06
C ILE A 344 -29.01 -0.73 -14.72
N LEU A 345 -29.61 0.45 -14.86
CA LEU A 345 -30.99 0.74 -14.46
C LEU A 345 -32.05 0.11 -15.39
N SER A 346 -31.70 -0.29 -16.61
CA SER A 346 -32.64 -0.96 -17.52
C SER A 346 -33.05 -2.38 -17.07
N SER A 347 -32.37 -2.95 -16.07
CA SER A 347 -32.73 -4.26 -15.51
C SER A 347 -33.87 -4.14 -14.52
N SER A 348 -34.86 -5.03 -14.59
CA SER A 348 -35.99 -5.09 -13.64
C SER A 348 -35.62 -5.68 -12.28
N SER A 349 -34.63 -6.58 -12.23
CA SER A 349 -34.19 -7.23 -10.99
C SER A 349 -33.14 -6.39 -10.25
N THR A 350 -33.41 -6.03 -9.00
CA THR A 350 -32.49 -5.33 -8.10
C THR A 350 -31.18 -6.11 -7.91
N LEU A 351 -31.23 -7.44 -7.85
CA LEU A 351 -30.04 -8.28 -7.73
C LEU A 351 -29.15 -8.17 -8.97
N LEU A 352 -29.76 -8.15 -10.16
CA LEU A 352 -29.02 -7.97 -11.41
C LEU A 352 -28.44 -6.55 -11.54
N GLN A 353 -29.16 -5.53 -11.04
CA GLN A 353 -28.61 -4.16 -10.95
C GLN A 353 -27.38 -4.12 -10.04
N ALA A 354 -27.46 -4.71 -8.85
CA ALA A 354 -26.35 -4.81 -7.91
C ALA A 354 -25.15 -5.54 -8.55
N PHE A 355 -25.38 -6.67 -9.22
CA PHE A 355 -24.32 -7.38 -9.94
C PHE A 355 -23.67 -6.52 -11.03
N LYS A 356 -24.46 -5.78 -11.82
CA LYS A 356 -23.91 -4.88 -12.85
C LYS A 356 -23.10 -3.74 -12.26
N VAL A 357 -23.53 -3.15 -11.14
CA VAL A 357 -22.74 -2.13 -10.41
C VAL A 357 -21.42 -2.71 -9.94
N THR A 358 -21.45 -3.88 -9.30
CA THR A 358 -20.25 -4.61 -8.87
C THR A 358 -19.33 -4.89 -10.05
N TYR A 359 -19.88 -5.40 -11.15
CA TYR A 359 -19.12 -5.75 -12.35
C TYR A 359 -18.42 -4.53 -12.96
N VAL A 360 -19.17 -3.45 -13.21
CA VAL A 360 -18.60 -2.22 -13.78
C VAL A 360 -17.54 -1.64 -12.85
N SER A 361 -17.77 -1.64 -11.54
CA SER A 361 -16.83 -1.08 -10.56
C SER A 361 -15.53 -1.87 -10.48
N GLN A 362 -15.60 -3.20 -10.43
CA GLN A 362 -14.41 -4.06 -10.36
C GLN A 362 -13.59 -4.02 -11.66
N VAL A 363 -14.26 -4.11 -12.81
CA VAL A 363 -13.57 -4.05 -14.10
C VAL A 363 -12.92 -2.70 -14.32
N ALA A 364 -13.61 -1.60 -13.97
CA ALA A 364 -13.05 -0.25 -14.09
C ALA A 364 -11.87 0.00 -13.14
N SER A 365 -11.89 -0.56 -11.93
CA SER A 365 -10.83 -0.37 -10.94
C SER A 365 -9.60 -1.24 -11.17
N LEU A 366 -9.70 -2.31 -11.98
CA LEU A 366 -8.64 -3.30 -12.20
C LEU A 366 -7.25 -2.69 -12.51
N PRO A 367 -7.08 -1.74 -13.45
CA PRO A 367 -5.75 -1.21 -13.77
C PRO A 367 -5.08 -0.53 -12.57
N PHE A 368 -5.87 0.15 -11.74
CA PHE A 368 -5.40 0.86 -10.56
C PHE A 368 -5.14 -0.10 -9.40
N ILE A 369 -6.04 -1.08 -9.19
CA ILE A 369 -5.86 -2.10 -8.15
C ILE A 369 -4.57 -2.88 -8.40
N LEU A 370 -4.32 -3.31 -9.64
CA LEU A 370 -3.09 -4.03 -9.96
C LEU A 370 -1.83 -3.16 -9.84
N HIS A 371 -1.94 -1.86 -10.08
CA HIS A 371 -0.80 -0.96 -9.94
C HIS A 371 -0.37 -0.72 -8.48
N HIS A 372 -1.34 -0.69 -7.55
CA HIS A 372 -1.11 -0.35 -6.14
C HIS A 372 -1.10 -1.55 -5.19
N PHE A 373 -1.84 -2.61 -5.51
CA PHE A 373 -2.07 -3.76 -4.61
C PHE A 373 -1.66 -5.10 -5.22
N PHE A 374 -1.33 -5.16 -6.51
CA PHE A 374 -0.79 -6.35 -7.23
C PHE A 374 -1.69 -7.58 -7.34
N GLU A 375 -2.82 -7.59 -6.63
CA GLU A 375 -3.76 -8.69 -6.59
C GLU A 375 -5.20 -8.25 -6.89
N PHE A 376 -6.02 -9.18 -7.38
CA PHE A 376 -7.41 -8.94 -7.70
C PHE A 376 -8.31 -9.97 -7.02
N SER A 377 -9.32 -9.51 -6.27
CA SER A 377 -10.29 -10.39 -5.60
C SER A 377 -11.34 -10.92 -6.58
N VAL A 378 -11.28 -12.22 -6.87
CA VAL A 378 -12.26 -12.89 -7.73
C VAL A 378 -13.57 -13.13 -6.98
N ILE A 379 -13.47 -13.52 -5.70
CA ILE A 379 -14.64 -13.71 -4.85
C ILE A 379 -15.39 -12.37 -4.59
N GLY A 380 -14.69 -11.25 -4.80
CA GLY A 380 -15.22 -9.89 -4.83
C GLY A 380 -16.57 -9.75 -5.53
N PHE A 381 -16.80 -10.41 -6.67
CA PHE A 381 -18.08 -10.30 -7.40
C PHE A 381 -19.27 -10.81 -6.59
N VAL A 382 -19.05 -11.82 -5.74
CA VAL A 382 -20.07 -12.44 -4.90
C VAL A 382 -20.16 -11.74 -3.55
N THR A 383 -19.02 -11.48 -2.90
CA THR A 383 -18.98 -10.83 -1.58
C THR A 383 -19.62 -9.45 -1.64
N ASN A 384 -19.37 -8.66 -2.68
CA ASN A 384 -19.98 -7.34 -2.84
C ASN A 384 -21.52 -7.38 -2.93
N LEU A 385 -22.12 -8.45 -3.48
CA LEU A 385 -23.58 -8.58 -3.51
C LEU A 385 -24.20 -8.75 -2.12
N PHE A 386 -23.43 -9.26 -1.16
CA PHE A 386 -23.85 -9.49 0.21
C PHE A 386 -23.43 -8.35 1.15
N TYR A 387 -22.15 -7.99 1.12
CA TYR A 387 -21.54 -7.02 2.03
C TYR A 387 -22.00 -5.59 1.75
N VAL A 388 -22.18 -5.18 0.48
CA VAL A 388 -22.61 -3.81 0.18
C VAL A 388 -24.00 -3.52 0.77
N PRO A 389 -25.04 -4.37 0.57
CA PRO A 389 -26.33 -4.17 1.24
C PRO A 389 -26.25 -4.28 2.76
N LEU A 390 -25.51 -5.26 3.29
CA LEU A 390 -25.36 -5.45 4.74
C LEU A 390 -24.78 -4.20 5.41
N TYR A 391 -23.68 -3.67 4.88
CA TYR A 391 -23.04 -2.48 5.41
C TYR A 391 -23.90 -1.24 5.21
N SER A 392 -24.46 -1.05 4.01
CA SER A 392 -25.18 0.19 3.68
C SER A 392 -26.56 0.27 4.33
N LEU A 393 -27.28 -0.85 4.48
CA LEU A 393 -28.68 -0.86 4.92
C LEU A 393 -28.86 -1.29 6.37
N ILE A 394 -27.89 -1.97 6.97
CA ILE A 394 -27.99 -2.50 8.34
C ILE A 394 -26.92 -1.87 9.24
N ILE A 395 -25.63 -2.12 8.95
CA ILE A 395 -24.54 -1.74 9.86
C ILE A 395 -24.41 -0.21 9.95
N LEU A 396 -24.37 0.51 8.83
CA LEU A 396 -24.21 1.96 8.83
C LEU A 396 -25.41 2.68 9.50
N PRO A 397 -26.69 2.35 9.18
CA PRO A 397 -27.81 2.92 9.91
C PRO A 397 -27.81 2.59 11.40
N ALA A 398 -27.47 1.34 11.79
CA ALA A 398 -27.36 0.96 13.20
C ALA A 398 -26.29 1.77 13.93
N ALA A 399 -25.11 1.97 13.31
CA ALA A 399 -24.04 2.81 13.86
C ALA A 399 -24.53 4.24 14.14
N PHE A 400 -25.22 4.88 13.18
CA PHE A 400 -25.78 6.23 13.37
C PHE A 400 -26.83 6.27 14.48
N ILE A 401 -27.72 5.28 14.55
CA ILE A 401 -28.79 5.23 15.57
C ILE A 401 -28.19 5.06 16.96
N LEU A 402 -27.26 4.12 17.13
CA LEU A 402 -26.59 3.85 18.41
C LEU A 402 -25.74 5.05 18.85
N TYR A 403 -25.03 5.69 17.91
CA TYR A 403 -24.25 6.89 18.20
C TYR A 403 -25.15 8.06 18.61
N ALA A 404 -26.26 8.29 17.91
CA ALA A 404 -27.23 9.32 18.28
C ALA A 404 -27.89 9.04 19.64
N ALA A 405 -28.24 7.79 19.93
CA ALA A 405 -28.78 7.37 21.24
C ALA A 405 -27.77 7.66 22.36
N THR A 406 -26.49 7.36 22.14
CA THR A 406 -25.40 7.66 23.08
C THR A 406 -25.28 9.16 23.35
N ILE A 407 -25.32 10.00 22.32
CA ILE A 407 -25.32 11.48 22.47
C ILE A 407 -26.51 11.96 23.30
N MET A 408 -27.68 11.33 23.15
CA MET A 408 -28.90 11.68 23.89
C MET A 408 -28.93 11.13 25.32
N GLY A 409 -27.88 10.40 25.75
CA GLY A 409 -27.85 9.72 27.05
C GLY A 409 -28.80 8.53 27.16
N ILE A 410 -29.24 7.96 26.03
CA ILE A 410 -30.13 6.81 25.97
C ILE A 410 -29.29 5.54 25.91
N HIS A 411 -29.34 4.74 26.98
CA HIS A 411 -28.62 3.46 27.05
C HIS A 411 -29.43 2.34 26.40
N LEU A 412 -28.88 1.71 25.36
CA LEU A 412 -29.49 0.61 24.60
C LEU A 412 -28.60 -0.65 24.62
N PRO A 413 -28.40 -1.31 25.77
CA PRO A 413 -27.42 -2.40 25.92
C PRO A 413 -27.70 -3.56 24.96
N PHE A 414 -28.94 -4.03 24.87
CA PHE A 414 -29.31 -5.11 23.95
C PHE A 414 -29.02 -4.78 22.47
N ALA A 415 -29.21 -3.52 22.07
CA ALA A 415 -28.93 -3.10 20.70
C ALA A 415 -27.42 -3.02 20.43
N MET A 416 -26.62 -2.60 21.43
CA MET A 416 -25.16 -2.64 21.37
C MET A 416 -24.63 -4.08 21.28
N ASP A 417 -25.14 -4.99 22.10
CA ASP A 417 -24.74 -6.40 22.11
C ASP A 417 -25.08 -7.08 20.77
N LEU A 418 -26.26 -6.79 20.21
CA LEU A 418 -26.66 -7.28 18.89
C LEU A 418 -25.77 -6.70 17.79
N TYR A 419 -25.42 -5.41 17.87
CA TYR A 419 -24.54 -4.75 16.90
C TYR A 419 -23.13 -5.34 16.93
N GLN A 420 -22.55 -5.53 18.12
CA GLN A 420 -21.27 -6.20 18.30
C GLN A 420 -21.32 -7.63 17.78
N SER A 421 -22.36 -8.40 18.14
CA SER A 421 -22.51 -9.79 17.70
C SER A 421 -22.60 -9.90 16.18
N LEU A 422 -23.29 -8.95 15.53
CA LEU A 422 -23.37 -8.87 14.08
C LEU A 422 -21.99 -8.58 13.47
N LEU A 423 -21.25 -7.60 14.00
CA LEU A 423 -19.91 -7.27 13.52
C LEU A 423 -18.94 -8.45 13.71
N GLY A 424 -18.89 -9.05 14.89
CA GLY A 424 -18.04 -10.22 15.16
C GLY A 424 -18.40 -11.44 14.30
N TRP A 425 -19.69 -11.62 13.95
CA TRP A 425 -20.09 -12.62 12.96
C TRP A 425 -19.57 -12.26 11.56
N THR A 426 -19.71 -11.01 11.12
CA THR A 426 -19.22 -10.59 9.80
C THR A 426 -17.71 -10.72 9.66
N ASP A 427 -16.97 -10.45 10.73
CA ASP A 427 -15.52 -10.56 10.75
C ASP A 427 -15.06 -12.01 10.62
N ARG A 428 -15.54 -12.90 11.50
CA ARG A 428 -15.26 -14.35 11.42
C ARG A 428 -15.69 -14.96 10.07
N PHE A 429 -16.82 -14.52 9.54
CA PHE A 429 -17.28 -14.96 8.22
C PHE A 429 -16.39 -14.43 7.09
N SER A 430 -15.84 -13.23 7.24
CA SER A 430 -14.88 -12.65 6.29
C SER A 430 -13.58 -13.45 6.26
N VAL A 431 -13.01 -13.76 7.43
CA VAL A 431 -11.80 -14.58 7.56
C VAL A 431 -12.00 -15.97 6.94
N PHE A 432 -13.14 -16.61 7.24
CA PHE A 432 -13.50 -17.90 6.62
C PHE A 432 -13.63 -17.82 5.09
N LEU A 433 -14.21 -16.76 4.54
CA LEU A 433 -14.31 -16.60 3.09
C LEU A 433 -12.95 -16.29 2.45
N ALA A 434 -12.06 -15.59 3.16
CA ALA A 434 -10.73 -15.23 2.67
C ALA A 434 -9.81 -16.45 2.57
N SER A 435 -10.00 -17.45 3.44
CA SER A 435 -9.19 -18.69 3.46
C SER A 435 -9.47 -19.63 2.29
N PHE A 436 -10.47 -19.37 1.43
CA PHE A 436 -10.71 -20.21 0.26
C PHE A 436 -9.58 -20.04 -0.77
N PRO A 437 -9.11 -21.15 -1.37
CA PRO A 437 -8.12 -21.06 -2.43
C PRO A 437 -8.68 -20.28 -3.62
N PHE A 438 -7.80 -19.51 -4.28
CA PHE A 438 -8.16 -18.67 -5.44
C PHE A 438 -9.16 -17.54 -5.14
N SER A 439 -9.32 -17.14 -3.87
CA SER A 439 -10.08 -15.94 -3.49
C SER A 439 -9.51 -14.68 -4.16
N THR A 440 -8.17 -14.63 -4.28
CA THR A 440 -7.41 -13.60 -4.99
C THR A 440 -6.59 -14.21 -6.14
N LEU A 441 -6.33 -13.38 -7.15
CA LEU A 441 -5.35 -13.64 -8.21
C LEU A 441 -4.21 -12.64 -8.09
N ILE A 442 -3.01 -13.14 -7.87
CA ILE A 442 -1.79 -12.33 -7.85
C ILE A 442 -1.34 -12.17 -9.29
N LEU A 443 -1.46 -10.95 -9.82
CA LEU A 443 -1.09 -10.60 -11.20
C LEU A 443 0.16 -9.76 -11.26
N GLY A 444 0.65 -9.21 -10.13
CA GLY A 444 1.79 -8.32 -10.13
C GLY A 444 1.48 -6.92 -10.63
N ARG A 445 2.48 -6.04 -10.52
CA ARG A 445 2.40 -4.66 -11.01
C ARG A 445 2.54 -4.68 -12.54
N PRO A 446 1.50 -4.35 -13.32
CA PRO A 446 1.61 -4.34 -14.77
C PRO A 446 2.54 -3.21 -15.22
N HIS A 447 3.42 -3.51 -16.18
CA HIS A 447 4.16 -2.47 -16.89
C HIS A 447 3.22 -1.54 -17.66
N ALA A 448 3.67 -0.31 -17.96
CA ALA A 448 2.87 0.73 -18.59
C ALA A 448 2.12 0.29 -19.86
N ILE A 449 2.71 -0.58 -20.69
CA ILE A 449 2.07 -1.11 -21.90
C ILE A 449 0.90 -2.03 -21.55
N VAL A 450 1.08 -2.91 -20.57
CA VAL A 450 0.02 -3.82 -20.10
C VAL A 450 -1.10 -3.01 -19.43
N THR A 451 -0.75 -1.99 -18.64
CA THR A 451 -1.71 -1.04 -18.06
C THR A 451 -2.52 -0.32 -19.15
N ALA A 452 -1.87 0.19 -20.19
CA ALA A 452 -2.55 0.80 -21.33
C ALA A 452 -3.45 -0.20 -22.07
N GLY A 453 -3.00 -1.46 -22.19
CA GLY A 453 -3.78 -2.58 -22.72
C GLY A 453 -5.06 -2.83 -21.91
N TYR A 454 -4.97 -2.83 -20.58
CA TYR A 454 -6.15 -2.94 -19.71
C TYR A 454 -7.13 -1.79 -19.97
N PHE A 455 -6.67 -0.53 -19.99
CA PHE A 455 -7.54 0.61 -20.29
C PHE A 455 -8.22 0.48 -21.67
N GLY A 456 -7.46 0.07 -22.69
CA GLY A 456 -7.99 -0.14 -24.04
C GLY A 456 -9.05 -1.25 -24.10
N ILE A 457 -8.80 -2.39 -23.45
CA ILE A 457 -9.71 -3.54 -23.43
C ILE A 457 -10.96 -3.25 -22.62
N ILE A 458 -10.84 -2.58 -21.47
CA ILE A 458 -11.99 -2.15 -20.66
C ILE A 458 -12.86 -1.19 -21.47
N TRP A 459 -12.23 -0.23 -22.18
CA TRP A 459 -12.95 0.72 -23.03
C TRP A 459 -13.71 0.02 -24.18
N VAL A 460 -13.05 -0.88 -24.91
CA VAL A 460 -13.69 -1.71 -25.95
C VAL A 460 -14.79 -2.58 -25.35
N GLY A 461 -14.56 -3.13 -24.16
CA GLY A 461 -15.51 -3.92 -23.40
C GLY A 461 -16.80 -3.15 -23.12
N PHE A 462 -16.70 -1.95 -22.54
CA PHE A 462 -17.87 -1.10 -22.29
C PHE A 462 -18.62 -0.73 -23.57
N MET A 463 -17.92 -0.44 -24.68
CA MET A 463 -18.59 -0.22 -25.98
C MET A 463 -19.33 -1.46 -26.49
N LEU A 464 -18.80 -2.67 -26.27
CA LEU A 464 -19.46 -3.92 -26.64
C LEU A 464 -20.66 -4.20 -25.73
N MET A 465 -20.57 -3.88 -24.44
CA MET A 465 -21.69 -3.97 -23.51
C MET A 465 -22.84 -3.03 -23.89
N GLU A 466 -22.54 -1.81 -24.37
CA GLU A 466 -23.56 -0.92 -24.96
C GLU A 466 -24.22 -1.54 -26.20
N LYS A 467 -23.55 -2.43 -26.93
CA LYS A 467 -24.16 -3.19 -28.03
C LYS A 467 -24.86 -4.47 -27.59
N GLY A 468 -24.98 -4.71 -26.28
CA GLY A 468 -25.58 -5.92 -25.70
C GLY A 468 -24.68 -7.16 -25.74
N ARG A 469 -23.39 -7.02 -26.10
CA ARG A 469 -22.43 -8.13 -26.28
C ARG A 469 -21.61 -8.39 -25.01
N GLN A 470 -22.30 -8.61 -23.89
CA GLN A 470 -21.68 -8.71 -22.56
C GLN A 470 -20.76 -9.94 -22.44
N ILE A 471 -21.17 -11.08 -23.02
CA ILE A 471 -20.35 -12.31 -23.02
C ILE A 471 -19.02 -12.08 -23.73
N LYS A 472 -19.03 -11.43 -24.92
CA LYS A 472 -17.78 -11.13 -25.64
C LYS A 472 -16.84 -10.24 -24.84
N THR A 473 -17.39 -9.31 -24.07
CA THR A 473 -16.61 -8.43 -23.19
C THR A 473 -15.93 -9.24 -22.09
N ALA A 474 -16.67 -10.12 -21.42
CA ALA A 474 -16.12 -11.01 -20.41
C ALA A 474 -15.03 -11.92 -20.98
N VAL A 475 -15.25 -12.52 -22.16
CA VAL A 475 -14.25 -13.38 -22.81
C VAL A 475 -12.96 -12.63 -23.13
N ILE A 476 -13.03 -11.43 -23.71
CA ILE A 476 -11.84 -10.64 -24.05
C ILE A 476 -11.06 -10.27 -22.77
N LEU A 477 -11.77 -9.84 -21.73
CA LEU A 477 -11.14 -9.46 -20.46
C LEU A 477 -10.47 -10.66 -19.79
N VAL A 478 -11.16 -11.79 -19.71
CA VAL A 478 -10.62 -13.04 -19.14
C VAL A 478 -9.41 -13.49 -19.95
N LEU A 479 -9.49 -13.51 -21.28
CA LEU A 479 -8.35 -13.88 -22.14
C LEU A 479 -7.14 -12.98 -21.88
N PHE A 480 -7.34 -11.65 -21.75
CA PHE A 480 -6.25 -10.74 -21.49
C PHE A 480 -5.64 -10.92 -20.10
N ILE A 481 -6.47 -11.13 -19.07
CA ILE A 481 -6.00 -11.46 -17.72
C ILE A 481 -5.22 -12.79 -17.74
N SER A 482 -5.71 -13.80 -18.44
CA SER A 482 -5.01 -15.08 -18.61
C SER A 482 -3.67 -14.90 -19.33
N LEU A 483 -3.61 -14.10 -20.39
CA LEU A 483 -2.35 -13.79 -21.08
C LEU A 483 -1.36 -13.04 -20.20
N HIS A 484 -1.84 -12.09 -19.39
CA HIS A 484 -0.99 -11.37 -18.44
C HIS A 484 -0.45 -12.31 -17.35
N LEU A 485 -1.32 -13.16 -16.78
CA LEU A 485 -0.92 -14.19 -15.82
C LEU A 485 0.11 -15.13 -16.44
N MET A 486 -0.15 -15.65 -17.64
CA MET A 486 0.78 -16.52 -18.35
C MET A 486 2.12 -15.84 -18.64
N TRP A 487 2.12 -14.56 -19.00
CA TRP A 487 3.36 -13.80 -19.19
C TRP A 487 4.18 -13.70 -17.92
N ASN A 488 3.54 -13.51 -16.76
CA ASN A 488 4.24 -13.41 -15.48
C ASN A 488 4.72 -14.75 -14.96
N THR A 489 3.97 -15.83 -15.18
CA THR A 489 4.40 -17.18 -14.84
C THR A 489 5.54 -17.64 -15.75
N PHE A 490 5.40 -17.53 -17.06
CA PHE A 490 6.35 -18.09 -18.03
C PHE A 490 7.29 -17.04 -18.63
N ARG A 491 7.84 -16.15 -17.79
CA ARG A 491 8.80 -15.14 -18.24
C ARG A 491 10.02 -15.82 -18.86
N PRO A 492 10.54 -15.36 -20.00
CA PRO A 492 11.67 -16.01 -20.65
C PRO A 492 13.01 -15.71 -19.97
N TYR A 493 13.04 -14.80 -19.00
CA TYR A 493 14.22 -14.36 -18.26
C TYR A 493 14.09 -14.75 -16.78
N GLY A 494 15.24 -14.84 -16.10
CA GLY A 494 15.32 -15.07 -14.67
C GLY A 494 15.85 -13.85 -13.93
N GLU A 495 15.66 -13.85 -12.62
CA GLU A 495 16.01 -12.72 -11.76
C GLU A 495 16.50 -13.21 -10.40
N ILE A 496 17.60 -12.65 -9.91
CA ILE A 496 18.06 -12.80 -8.53
C ILE A 496 17.99 -11.41 -7.90
N SER A 497 17.23 -11.25 -6.82
CA SER A 497 17.05 -9.97 -6.12
C SER A 497 17.43 -10.09 -4.65
N PHE A 498 18.37 -9.27 -4.23
CA PHE A 498 18.63 -8.99 -2.82
C PHE A 498 17.69 -7.87 -2.41
N ILE A 499 16.70 -8.19 -1.59
CA ILE A 499 15.62 -7.29 -1.18
C ILE A 499 16.16 -6.40 -0.04
N ASP A 500 15.93 -5.10 -0.10
CA ASP A 500 16.27 -4.19 1.02
C ASP A 500 15.28 -4.40 2.16
N VAL A 501 15.63 -5.29 3.09
CA VAL A 501 14.87 -5.59 4.30
C VAL A 501 15.35 -4.80 5.52
N GLY A 502 16.24 -3.83 5.32
CA GLY A 502 16.99 -3.22 6.41
C GLY A 502 18.15 -4.14 6.83
N GLN A 503 18.27 -4.39 8.14
CA GLN A 503 19.29 -5.31 8.65
C GLN A 503 18.80 -6.75 8.48
N GLY A 504 19.57 -7.58 7.76
CA GLY A 504 19.24 -8.97 7.50
C GLY A 504 19.23 -9.35 6.02
N ASP A 505 18.91 -10.61 5.74
CA ASP A 505 18.89 -11.17 4.39
C ASP A 505 17.48 -11.54 3.92
N ALA A 506 17.17 -11.18 2.68
CA ALA A 506 16.08 -11.79 1.93
C ALA A 506 16.42 -11.77 0.43
N ILE A 507 16.63 -12.96 -0.16
CA ILE A 507 17.14 -13.11 -1.52
C ILE A 507 16.16 -13.95 -2.33
N LEU A 508 15.51 -13.32 -3.30
CA LEU A 508 14.64 -13.99 -4.27
C LEU A 508 15.47 -14.51 -5.43
N ILE A 509 15.31 -15.79 -5.78
CA ILE A 509 15.79 -16.40 -7.03
C ILE A 509 14.56 -16.86 -7.82
N ASP A 510 14.23 -16.18 -8.91
CA ASP A 510 13.13 -16.51 -9.81
C ASP A 510 13.67 -16.96 -11.16
N LEU A 511 13.54 -18.25 -11.48
CA LEU A 511 14.11 -18.83 -12.69
C LEU A 511 13.18 -18.68 -13.91
N PRO A 512 13.75 -18.63 -15.13
CA PRO A 512 12.96 -18.54 -16.36
C PRO A 512 11.91 -19.64 -16.48
N PHE A 513 10.81 -19.33 -17.16
CA PHE A 513 9.74 -20.26 -17.52
C PHE A 513 9.13 -21.01 -16.32
N ASN A 514 9.08 -20.38 -15.14
CA ASN A 514 8.55 -20.97 -13.91
C ASN A 514 9.26 -22.28 -13.53
N GLN A 515 10.57 -22.38 -13.79
CA GLN A 515 11.37 -23.57 -13.47
C GLN A 515 11.69 -23.70 -11.98
N GLY A 516 11.63 -22.60 -11.23
CA GLY A 516 11.83 -22.58 -9.80
C GLY A 516 11.81 -21.16 -9.23
N THR A 517 11.07 -20.96 -8.15
CA THR A 517 11.08 -19.73 -7.36
C THR A 517 11.54 -20.07 -5.95
N TYR A 518 12.70 -19.54 -5.56
CA TYR A 518 13.33 -19.78 -4.27
C TYR A 518 13.48 -18.48 -3.51
N LEU A 519 13.29 -18.54 -2.20
CA LEU A 519 13.55 -17.42 -1.29
C LEU A 519 14.56 -17.89 -0.26
N ILE A 520 15.72 -17.24 -0.20
CA ILE A 520 16.72 -17.46 0.84
C ILE A 520 16.53 -16.36 1.88
N ASP A 521 16.21 -16.76 3.11
CA ASP A 521 15.91 -15.90 4.24
C ASP A 521 14.77 -14.90 3.98
N THR A 522 14.36 -14.20 5.04
CA THR A 522 13.15 -13.37 5.08
C THR A 522 13.35 -12.03 5.78
N GLY A 523 14.58 -11.76 6.22
CA GLY A 523 14.93 -10.63 7.06
C GLY A 523 14.22 -10.68 8.42
N GLY A 524 14.39 -9.61 9.18
CA GLY A 524 13.61 -9.40 10.40
C GLY A 524 14.20 -8.30 11.25
N ASN A 525 13.44 -7.87 12.25
CA ASN A 525 13.91 -6.87 13.21
C ASN A 525 14.18 -7.55 14.55
N LEU A 526 15.18 -7.04 15.27
CA LEU A 526 15.38 -7.40 16.66
C LEU A 526 14.15 -7.02 17.47
N ILE A 527 13.53 -8.01 18.12
CA ILE A 527 12.46 -7.81 19.07
C ILE A 527 13.11 -7.61 20.43
N PHE A 528 12.99 -6.41 21.00
CA PHE A 528 13.44 -6.15 22.36
C PHE A 528 12.28 -6.43 23.32
N PRO A 529 12.55 -6.88 24.56
CA PRO A 529 11.52 -6.99 25.57
C PRO A 529 10.88 -5.62 25.80
N HIS A 530 9.57 -5.57 25.61
CA HIS A 530 8.76 -4.38 25.78
C HIS A 530 7.79 -4.63 26.94
N GLU A 531 7.47 -3.58 27.70
CA GLU A 531 6.32 -3.65 28.61
C GLU A 531 5.03 -3.67 27.77
N GLU A 532 3.96 -4.30 28.28
CA GLU A 532 2.68 -4.46 27.55
C GLU A 532 2.14 -3.12 26.99
N TRP A 533 2.41 -1.99 27.64
CA TRP A 533 1.95 -0.67 27.17
C TRP A 533 2.74 -0.12 25.98
N GLU A 534 3.96 -0.60 25.75
CA GLU A 534 4.82 -0.24 24.62
C GLU A 534 4.51 -1.05 23.37
N GLU A 535 3.81 -2.18 23.51
CA GLU A 535 3.41 -3.04 22.40
C GLU A 535 2.52 -2.29 21.41
N ARG A 536 2.87 -2.43 20.13
CA ARG A 536 2.15 -1.80 19.04
C ARG A 536 1.01 -2.70 18.58
N LYS A 537 -0.14 -2.10 18.30
CA LYS A 537 -1.29 -2.75 17.66
C LYS A 537 -0.96 -3.19 16.23
N LYS A 538 -0.11 -2.42 15.53
CA LYS A 538 0.34 -2.69 14.15
C LYS A 538 1.87 -2.71 14.13
N ALA A 539 2.43 -3.84 14.52
CA ALA A 539 3.87 -4.05 14.47
C ALA A 539 4.33 -4.16 13.01
N PHE A 540 5.40 -3.45 12.67
CA PHE A 540 6.03 -3.60 11.37
C PHE A 540 6.71 -4.97 11.31
N SER A 541 6.46 -5.72 10.25
CA SER A 541 7.15 -6.98 9.98
C SER A 541 7.77 -6.97 8.59
N THR A 542 9.01 -7.39 8.51
CA THR A 542 9.74 -7.54 7.24
C THR A 542 9.01 -8.49 6.28
N GLY A 543 8.49 -9.61 6.76
CA GLY A 543 7.79 -10.58 5.93
C GLY A 543 6.53 -10.00 5.30
N LYS A 544 5.67 -9.41 6.14
CA LYS A 544 4.37 -8.84 5.77
C LYS A 544 4.44 -7.54 4.98
N ASP A 545 5.32 -6.62 5.38
CA ASP A 545 5.36 -5.26 4.84
C ASP A 545 6.38 -5.10 3.70
N ILE A 546 7.38 -5.98 3.59
CA ILE A 546 8.41 -5.92 2.54
C ILE A 546 8.36 -7.15 1.63
N VAL A 547 8.62 -8.35 2.16
CA VAL A 547 8.89 -9.54 1.35
C VAL A 547 7.66 -10.00 0.57
N VAL A 548 6.52 -10.23 1.25
CA VAL A 548 5.28 -10.68 0.60
C VAL A 548 4.78 -9.65 -0.44
N PRO A 549 4.69 -8.34 -0.14
CA PRO A 549 4.34 -7.35 -1.15
C PRO A 549 5.33 -7.28 -2.32
N TYR A 550 6.64 -7.48 -2.07
CA TYR A 550 7.66 -7.51 -3.12
C TYR A 550 7.42 -8.67 -4.09
N LEU A 551 7.23 -9.89 -3.57
CA LEU A 551 6.90 -11.08 -4.36
C LEU A 551 5.60 -10.90 -5.14
N LYS A 552 4.55 -10.41 -4.48
CA LYS A 552 3.27 -10.10 -5.13
C LYS A 552 3.45 -9.08 -6.25
N SER A 553 4.26 -8.04 -6.08
CA SER A 553 4.54 -7.03 -7.11
C SER A 553 5.17 -7.63 -8.37
N LYS A 554 5.95 -8.71 -8.22
CA LYS A 554 6.56 -9.46 -9.34
C LYS A 554 5.57 -10.42 -9.99
N GLY A 555 4.39 -10.64 -9.42
CA GLY A 555 3.40 -11.61 -9.90
C GLY A 555 3.65 -13.03 -9.41
N ILE A 556 4.45 -13.20 -8.36
CA ILE A 556 4.77 -14.50 -7.76
C ILE A 556 3.63 -14.87 -6.82
N GLY A 557 3.02 -16.05 -7.04
CA GLY A 557 1.92 -16.56 -6.22
C GLY A 557 2.29 -17.71 -5.28
N SER A 558 3.46 -18.31 -5.45
CA SER A 558 3.96 -19.40 -4.62
C SER A 558 5.48 -19.46 -4.64
N ILE A 559 6.05 -19.99 -3.56
CA ILE A 559 7.48 -20.24 -3.40
C ILE A 559 7.69 -21.76 -3.45
N ASP A 560 8.60 -22.22 -4.31
CA ASP A 560 8.95 -23.64 -4.41
C ASP A 560 9.82 -24.08 -3.22
N LYS A 561 10.76 -23.23 -2.81
CA LYS A 561 11.64 -23.49 -1.66
C LYS A 561 11.90 -22.21 -0.88
N LEU A 562 11.53 -22.21 0.40
CA LEU A 562 11.99 -21.24 1.38
C LEU A 562 13.20 -21.83 2.09
N ILE A 563 14.36 -21.19 1.99
CA ILE A 563 15.60 -21.67 2.59
C ILE A 563 15.97 -20.71 3.72
N LEU A 564 15.93 -21.18 4.96
CA LEU A 564 16.31 -20.42 6.15
C LEU A 564 17.71 -20.85 6.54
N THR A 565 18.68 -19.96 6.32
CA THR A 565 20.11 -20.30 6.42
C THR A 565 20.50 -20.68 7.83
N HIS A 566 20.03 -19.95 8.83
CA HIS A 566 20.20 -20.23 10.25
C HIS A 566 19.10 -19.51 11.04
N GLY A 567 18.95 -19.83 12.32
CA GLY A 567 17.83 -19.42 13.16
C GLY A 567 17.90 -18.00 13.74
N ASP A 568 18.59 -17.04 13.15
CA ASP A 568 18.67 -15.67 13.70
C ASP A 568 17.56 -14.77 13.16
N LEU A 569 17.15 -13.78 13.95
CA LEU A 569 15.93 -13.00 13.69
C LEU A 569 16.03 -12.18 12.40
N ASP A 570 17.22 -11.71 12.04
CA ASP A 570 17.50 -11.00 10.80
C ASP A 570 17.56 -11.92 9.57
N HIS A 571 17.29 -13.22 9.74
CA HIS A 571 17.14 -14.20 8.66
C HIS A 571 15.72 -14.82 8.67
N VAL A 572 15.22 -15.24 9.83
CA VAL A 572 13.94 -15.98 9.94
C VAL A 572 12.77 -15.12 10.42
N GLY A 573 13.02 -13.86 10.79
CA GLY A 573 12.01 -13.01 11.44
C GLY A 573 10.78 -12.70 10.59
N GLY A 574 10.90 -12.74 9.26
CA GLY A 574 9.76 -12.62 8.34
C GLY A 574 9.13 -13.94 7.90
N ALA A 575 9.62 -15.09 8.37
CA ALA A 575 9.25 -16.40 7.82
C ALA A 575 7.80 -16.78 8.12
N VAL A 576 7.29 -16.46 9.31
CA VAL A 576 5.88 -16.69 9.68
C VAL A 576 4.94 -15.98 8.70
N ASP A 577 5.14 -14.66 8.49
CA ASP A 577 4.31 -13.89 7.56
C ASP A 577 4.40 -14.37 6.11
N VAL A 578 5.57 -14.86 5.68
CA VAL A 578 5.73 -15.45 4.35
C VAL A 578 4.95 -16.76 4.22
N LEU A 579 5.01 -17.63 5.23
CA LEU A 579 4.30 -18.92 5.26
C LEU A 579 2.79 -18.76 5.37
N GLU A 580 2.31 -17.74 6.09
CA GLU A 580 0.89 -17.43 6.21
C GLU A 580 0.36 -16.63 5.00
N GLY A 581 1.16 -15.72 4.46
CA GLY A 581 0.77 -14.83 3.37
C GLY A 581 0.87 -15.45 1.97
N MET A 582 1.64 -16.52 1.79
CA MET A 582 1.89 -17.16 0.50
C MET A 582 2.02 -18.68 0.59
N LYS A 583 1.71 -19.38 -0.50
CA LYS A 583 1.93 -20.83 -0.57
C LYS A 583 3.42 -21.14 -0.72
N VAL A 584 3.99 -21.82 0.26
CA VAL A 584 5.34 -22.41 0.21
C VAL A 584 5.23 -23.93 0.04
N LYS A 585 6.04 -24.53 -0.83
CA LYS A 585 6.03 -25.99 -1.05
C LYS A 585 6.99 -26.69 -0.08
N GLU A 586 8.24 -26.26 -0.08
CA GLU A 586 9.30 -26.81 0.77
C GLU A 586 9.92 -25.71 1.63
N VAL A 587 10.24 -26.05 2.88
CA VAL A 587 11.02 -25.22 3.80
C VAL A 587 12.29 -25.97 4.14
N TRP A 588 13.44 -25.42 3.79
CA TRP A 588 14.75 -25.95 4.14
C TRP A 588 15.33 -25.15 5.28
N ILE A 589 15.84 -25.83 6.29
CA ILE A 589 16.42 -25.24 7.48
C ILE A 589 17.79 -25.87 7.75
N SER A 590 18.66 -25.16 8.46
CA SER A 590 19.91 -25.74 8.96
C SER A 590 19.62 -26.85 9.99
N PRO A 591 20.38 -27.96 10.02
CA PRO A 591 20.18 -29.05 10.97
C PRO A 591 20.17 -28.54 12.41
N GLY A 592 19.20 -28.98 13.21
CA GLY A 592 19.09 -28.55 14.61
C GLY A 592 18.53 -27.13 14.84
N SER A 593 18.46 -26.28 13.82
CA SER A 593 17.94 -24.91 13.98
C SER A 593 16.48 -24.86 14.44
N ALA A 594 15.67 -25.88 14.11
CA ALA A 594 14.27 -26.00 14.53
C ALA A 594 14.07 -26.01 16.06
N GLN A 595 15.11 -26.32 16.84
CA GLN A 595 15.02 -26.34 18.31
C GLN A 595 15.22 -24.95 18.93
N LYS A 596 15.63 -23.94 18.16
CA LYS A 596 15.76 -22.57 18.66
C LYS A 596 14.37 -21.98 18.92
N GLU A 597 14.23 -21.22 20.00
CA GLU A 597 12.94 -20.68 20.45
C GLU A 597 12.22 -19.87 19.35
N VAL A 598 12.96 -19.03 18.62
CA VAL A 598 12.45 -18.21 17.50
C VAL A 598 11.89 -19.04 16.33
N MET A 599 12.33 -20.30 16.18
CA MET A 599 11.84 -21.19 15.14
C MET A 599 10.53 -21.89 15.50
N ALA A 600 10.07 -21.83 16.76
CA ALA A 600 8.86 -22.53 17.18
C ALA A 600 7.61 -22.07 16.40
N GLU A 601 7.45 -20.77 16.21
CA GLU A 601 6.34 -20.19 15.42
C GLU A 601 6.50 -20.47 13.93
N VAL A 602 7.74 -20.41 13.41
CA VAL A 602 8.05 -20.75 12.03
C VAL A 602 7.65 -22.19 11.73
N MET A 603 7.99 -23.13 12.60
CA MET A 603 7.64 -24.55 12.46
C MET A 603 6.12 -24.79 12.59
N LEU A 604 5.42 -23.97 13.36
CA LEU A 604 3.96 -24.01 13.44
C LEU A 604 3.31 -23.55 12.14
N ALA A 605 3.78 -22.42 11.58
CA ALA A 605 3.32 -21.88 10.30
C ALA A 605 3.68 -22.80 9.13
N ALA A 606 4.82 -23.50 9.21
CA ALA A 606 5.30 -24.41 8.17
C ALA A 606 4.54 -25.75 8.09
N LYS A 607 3.54 -26.03 8.94
CA LYS A 607 2.76 -27.29 8.93
C LYS A 607 2.11 -27.63 7.58
N GLY A 608 1.84 -26.61 6.74
CA GLY A 608 1.32 -26.80 5.39
C GLY A 608 2.37 -27.10 4.31
N SER A 609 3.65 -27.08 4.67
CA SER A 609 4.81 -27.25 3.79
C SER A 609 5.60 -28.51 4.14
N GLU A 610 6.42 -28.99 3.20
CA GLU A 610 7.39 -30.04 3.45
C GLU A 610 8.65 -29.43 4.08
N VAL A 611 8.91 -29.72 5.35
CA VAL A 611 10.09 -29.20 6.06
C VAL A 611 11.22 -30.23 6.04
N SER A 612 12.42 -29.80 5.63
CA SER A 612 13.62 -30.64 5.55
C SER A 612 14.82 -29.92 6.16
N GLU A 613 15.66 -30.67 6.89
CA GLU A 613 16.99 -30.19 7.28
C GLU A 613 17.94 -30.43 6.10
N ALA A 614 18.62 -29.37 5.66
CA ALA A 614 19.55 -29.42 4.54
C ALA A 614 20.99 -29.32 5.05
N LYS A 615 21.92 -30.04 4.44
CA LYS A 615 23.34 -29.99 4.82
C LYS A 615 24.26 -30.31 3.65
N MET A 616 25.56 -30.27 3.91
CA MET A 616 26.59 -30.57 2.94
C MET A 616 26.29 -31.88 2.19
N GLY A 617 26.29 -31.79 0.85
CA GLY A 617 25.98 -32.90 -0.04
C GLY A 617 24.58 -32.86 -0.64
N ASP A 618 23.66 -32.10 -0.04
CA ASP A 618 22.36 -31.83 -0.64
C ASP A 618 22.51 -30.91 -1.84
N ALA A 619 21.76 -31.20 -2.90
CA ALA A 619 21.82 -30.50 -4.16
C ALA A 619 20.50 -30.65 -4.92
N TRP A 620 20.20 -29.66 -5.75
CA TRP A 620 19.09 -29.76 -6.68
C TRP A 620 19.41 -29.06 -8.00
N GLN A 621 18.65 -29.43 -9.03
CA GLN A 621 18.76 -28.88 -10.38
C GLN A 621 17.39 -28.34 -10.80
N ALA A 622 17.35 -27.15 -11.36
CA ALA A 622 16.15 -26.54 -11.93
C ALA A 622 16.47 -25.93 -13.29
N GLY A 623 16.03 -26.61 -14.35
CA GLY A 623 16.45 -26.31 -15.71
C GLY A 623 17.97 -26.36 -15.85
N ASP A 624 18.55 -25.28 -16.39
CA ASP A 624 20.00 -25.15 -16.56
C ASP A 624 20.73 -24.69 -15.28
N SER A 625 19.98 -24.39 -14.21
CA SER A 625 20.54 -23.90 -12.94
C SER A 625 20.78 -25.04 -11.96
N SER A 626 21.97 -25.06 -11.35
CA SER A 626 22.38 -26.08 -10.38
C SER A 626 22.66 -25.44 -9.02
N PHE A 627 22.32 -26.13 -7.95
CA PHE A 627 22.49 -25.67 -6.57
C PHE A 627 23.09 -26.77 -5.71
N SER A 628 23.99 -26.42 -4.80
CA SER A 628 24.62 -27.35 -3.87
C SER A 628 24.85 -26.69 -2.51
N ILE A 629 24.52 -27.42 -1.45
CA ILE A 629 24.81 -27.01 -0.08
C ILE A 629 26.25 -27.40 0.25
N LEU A 630 27.06 -26.43 0.68
CA LEU A 630 28.47 -26.60 1.03
C LEU A 630 28.73 -26.69 2.54
N SER A 631 27.80 -26.20 3.36
CA SER A 631 27.86 -26.15 4.83
C SER A 631 26.43 -26.07 5.39
N PRO A 632 26.15 -26.58 6.61
CA PRO A 632 27.08 -27.25 7.53
C PRO A 632 27.40 -28.70 7.15
N ASP A 633 28.45 -29.29 7.75
CA ASP A 633 28.87 -30.68 7.52
C ASP A 633 28.53 -31.67 8.65
N ASP A 634 27.89 -31.19 9.72
CA ASP A 634 27.34 -31.99 10.80
C ASP A 634 25.90 -31.58 11.15
N ASP A 635 25.34 -32.20 12.20
CA ASP A 635 23.95 -32.00 12.64
C ASP A 635 23.88 -31.16 13.94
N VAL A 636 25.00 -30.53 14.35
CA VAL A 636 25.10 -29.74 15.59
C VAL A 636 24.92 -28.27 15.25
N TYR A 637 23.92 -27.64 15.86
CA TYR A 637 23.66 -26.22 15.64
C TYR A 637 24.41 -25.33 16.65
N GLU A 638 25.41 -24.60 16.17
CA GLU A 638 26.28 -23.67 16.87
C GLU A 638 26.03 -22.19 16.49
N GLY A 639 25.11 -21.93 15.56
CA GLY A 639 24.68 -20.59 15.17
C GLY A 639 25.15 -20.20 13.76
N ASN A 640 25.84 -19.08 13.65
CA ASN A 640 26.22 -18.46 12.38
C ASN A 640 27.08 -19.36 11.48
N ASP A 641 27.99 -20.13 12.08
CA ASP A 641 28.87 -21.07 11.35
C ASP A 641 28.13 -22.29 10.76
N ASP A 642 26.86 -22.50 11.16
CA ASP A 642 25.98 -23.52 10.58
C ASP A 642 24.94 -22.92 9.61
N SER A 643 25.23 -21.73 9.10
CA SER A 643 24.50 -21.16 7.96
C SER A 643 24.50 -22.13 6.77
N LEU A 644 23.34 -22.32 6.15
CA LEU A 644 23.26 -23.02 4.87
C LEU A 644 24.02 -22.23 3.78
N VAL A 645 25.24 -22.66 3.48
CA VAL A 645 26.04 -22.06 2.40
C VAL A 645 25.64 -22.69 1.08
N ILE A 646 25.14 -21.88 0.16
CA ILE A 646 24.64 -22.34 -1.14
C ILE A 646 25.60 -21.89 -2.23
N TYR A 647 26.17 -22.86 -2.95
CA TYR A 647 26.86 -22.61 -4.21
C TYR A 647 25.93 -22.92 -5.38
N ALA A 648 25.79 -21.98 -6.30
CA ALA A 648 24.87 -22.14 -7.42
C ALA A 648 25.45 -21.64 -8.74
N HIS A 649 25.08 -22.30 -9.84
CA HIS A 649 25.33 -21.80 -11.18
C HIS A 649 24.01 -21.33 -11.78
N ILE A 650 23.84 -20.02 -11.91
CA ILE A 650 22.58 -19.39 -12.31
C ILE A 650 22.87 -18.27 -13.29
N GLY A 651 22.18 -18.27 -14.43
CA GLY A 651 22.25 -17.17 -15.39
C GLY A 651 23.65 -16.88 -15.95
N GLY A 652 24.49 -17.92 -16.05
CA GLY A 652 25.86 -17.85 -16.57
C GLY A 652 26.91 -17.37 -15.56
N MET A 653 26.56 -17.30 -14.27
CA MET A 653 27.47 -16.90 -13.20
C MET A 653 27.49 -17.96 -12.09
N LYS A 654 28.63 -18.07 -11.42
CA LYS A 654 28.78 -18.82 -10.17
C LYS A 654 28.45 -17.91 -8.99
N TRP A 655 27.52 -18.35 -8.15
CA TRP A 655 27.03 -17.62 -6.97
C TRP A 655 27.44 -18.36 -5.71
N LEU A 656 27.88 -17.60 -4.71
CA LEU A 656 28.11 -18.11 -3.37
C LEU A 656 27.27 -17.30 -2.37
N PHE A 657 26.26 -17.95 -1.80
CA PHE A 657 25.41 -17.39 -0.75
C PHE A 657 25.88 -17.94 0.59
N THR A 658 26.49 -17.11 1.42
CA THR A 658 27.19 -17.58 2.63
C THR A 658 26.34 -17.54 3.90
N GLY A 659 25.13 -16.97 3.88
CA GLY A 659 24.43 -16.59 5.11
C GLY A 659 25.38 -15.78 6.01
N ASP A 660 25.46 -16.14 7.28
CA ASP A 660 26.27 -15.45 8.27
C ASP A 660 27.55 -16.18 8.66
N LEU A 661 28.04 -17.07 7.78
CA LEU A 661 29.28 -17.82 7.97
C LEU A 661 30.44 -16.92 8.44
N GLU A 662 31.09 -17.29 9.54
CA GLU A 662 32.20 -16.54 10.13
C GLU A 662 33.56 -17.09 9.67
N GLU A 663 34.66 -16.44 10.05
CA GLU A 663 36.00 -16.81 9.56
C GLU A 663 36.36 -18.29 9.83
N SER A 664 35.83 -18.89 10.90
CA SER A 664 36.01 -20.32 11.20
C SER A 664 35.31 -21.21 10.18
N GLY A 665 34.03 -20.95 9.90
CA GLY A 665 33.25 -21.62 8.86
C GLY A 665 33.85 -21.43 7.46
N GLU A 666 34.28 -20.20 7.14
CA GLU A 666 34.97 -19.88 5.88
C GLU A 666 36.22 -20.74 5.69
N ARG A 667 37.07 -20.81 6.73
CA ARG A 667 38.32 -21.59 6.68
C ARG A 667 38.05 -23.09 6.56
N LYS A 668 37.01 -23.62 7.23
CA LYS A 668 36.59 -25.02 7.08
C LYS A 668 36.17 -25.30 5.63
N MET A 669 35.36 -24.42 5.05
CA MET A 669 34.86 -24.56 3.67
C MET A 669 35.99 -24.53 2.63
N ILE A 670 36.87 -23.51 2.64
CA ILE A 670 37.93 -23.38 1.61
C ILE A 670 39.01 -24.46 1.71
N ARG A 671 39.22 -25.05 2.89
CA ARG A 671 40.11 -26.22 3.03
C ARG A 671 39.54 -27.46 2.36
N ARG A 672 38.22 -27.56 2.28
CA ARG A 672 37.51 -28.73 1.73
C ARG A 672 37.18 -28.56 0.26
N TYR A 673 36.89 -27.34 -0.16
CA TYR A 673 36.46 -27.01 -1.51
C TYR A 673 37.33 -25.88 -2.08
N ASN A 674 37.80 -26.06 -3.31
CA ASN A 674 38.36 -24.97 -4.11
C ASN A 674 37.22 -24.23 -4.81
N VAL A 675 36.45 -23.44 -4.05
CA VAL A 675 35.27 -22.70 -4.57
C VAL A 675 35.72 -21.38 -5.14
N GLU A 676 35.55 -21.21 -6.45
CA GLU A 676 35.60 -19.90 -7.11
C GLU A 676 34.16 -19.45 -7.40
N ALA A 677 33.82 -18.18 -7.18
CA ALA A 677 32.50 -17.62 -7.49
C ALA A 677 32.63 -16.30 -8.25
N ASP A 678 31.71 -15.99 -9.16
CA ASP A 678 31.67 -14.67 -9.81
C ASP A 678 31.01 -13.62 -8.90
N VAL A 679 30.02 -14.07 -8.11
CA VAL A 679 29.23 -13.21 -7.22
C VAL A 679 29.20 -13.80 -5.81
N LEU A 680 29.58 -12.98 -4.84
CA LEU A 680 29.58 -13.31 -3.41
C LEU A 680 28.50 -12.52 -2.68
N LYS A 681 27.59 -13.21 -1.99
CA LYS A 681 26.87 -12.60 -0.87
C LYS A 681 27.86 -12.50 0.28
N VAL A 682 28.09 -11.29 0.79
CA VAL A 682 29.07 -11.04 1.86
C VAL A 682 28.56 -11.66 3.16
N GLY A 683 29.42 -12.42 3.85
CA GLY A 683 29.08 -13.09 5.10
C GLY A 683 28.70 -12.11 6.20
N HIS A 684 27.68 -12.46 6.98
CA HIS A 684 27.30 -11.79 8.23
C HIS A 684 27.09 -10.28 8.05
N HIS A 685 26.40 -9.90 6.97
CA HIS A 685 26.09 -8.52 6.60
C HIS A 685 27.33 -7.61 6.45
N GLY A 686 28.52 -8.21 6.31
CA GLY A 686 29.81 -7.51 6.34
C GLY A 686 30.35 -7.26 7.75
N SER A 687 30.09 -8.15 8.71
CA SER A 687 30.75 -8.16 10.02
C SER A 687 32.27 -8.28 9.89
N ALA A 688 33.00 -7.71 10.87
CA ALA A 688 34.44 -7.90 10.98
C ALA A 688 34.86 -9.36 11.23
N SER A 689 33.93 -10.21 11.71
CA SER A 689 34.13 -11.66 11.94
C SER A 689 33.90 -12.53 10.70
N SER A 690 33.66 -11.94 9.53
CA SER A 690 33.43 -12.66 8.28
C SER A 690 34.19 -12.01 7.13
N THR A 691 34.14 -12.65 5.98
CA THR A 691 34.76 -12.25 4.71
C THR A 691 36.26 -12.06 4.85
N SER A 692 36.94 -13.09 5.38
CA SER A 692 38.38 -13.09 5.63
C SER A 692 39.20 -12.90 4.35
N ALA A 693 40.44 -12.40 4.47
CA ALA A 693 41.30 -12.21 3.30
C ALA A 693 41.64 -13.55 2.62
N GLU A 694 41.90 -14.61 3.41
CA GLU A 694 42.15 -15.98 2.93
C GLU A 694 40.95 -16.52 2.13
N PHE A 695 39.73 -16.23 2.61
CA PHE A 695 38.49 -16.59 1.93
C PHE A 695 38.33 -15.85 0.60
N LEU A 696 38.49 -14.52 0.59
CA LEU A 696 38.39 -13.71 -0.63
C LEU A 696 39.44 -14.10 -1.69
N GLU A 697 40.66 -14.41 -1.29
CA GLU A 697 41.72 -14.87 -2.21
C GLU A 697 41.38 -16.22 -2.87
N THR A 698 40.63 -17.09 -2.18
CA THR A 698 40.21 -18.39 -2.72
C THR A 698 38.98 -18.25 -3.62
N VAL A 699 38.00 -17.45 -3.19
CA VAL A 699 36.73 -17.27 -3.93
C VAL A 699 36.89 -16.42 -5.18
N ASP A 700 37.79 -15.42 -5.14
CA ASP A 700 38.09 -14.47 -6.22
C ASP A 700 36.83 -13.86 -6.89
N PRO A 701 35.89 -13.28 -6.12
CA PRO A 701 34.64 -12.77 -6.69
C PRO A 701 34.85 -11.47 -7.45
N LYS A 702 34.05 -11.27 -8.50
CA LYS A 702 34.03 -10.00 -9.25
C LYS A 702 33.04 -9.00 -8.67
N VAL A 703 31.99 -9.51 -8.04
CA VAL A 703 30.91 -8.73 -7.42
C VAL A 703 30.69 -9.24 -6.01
N ALA A 704 30.57 -8.31 -5.06
CA ALA A 704 30.16 -8.57 -3.69
C ALA A 704 28.88 -7.80 -3.37
N ILE A 705 27.90 -8.47 -2.78
CA ILE A 705 26.63 -7.88 -2.39
C ILE A 705 26.49 -7.98 -0.87
N ILE A 706 26.32 -6.83 -0.24
CA ILE A 706 26.14 -6.68 1.20
C ILE A 706 24.66 -6.38 1.45
N SER A 707 24.00 -7.26 2.19
CA SER A 707 22.68 -6.99 2.75
C SER A 707 22.87 -6.36 4.14
N ALA A 708 22.62 -5.06 4.28
CA ALA A 708 22.75 -4.39 5.57
C ALA A 708 21.78 -3.22 5.69
N GLY A 709 21.37 -2.91 6.92
CA GLY A 709 20.46 -1.81 7.19
C GLY A 709 21.20 -0.47 7.23
N LYS A 710 20.57 0.59 6.70
CA LYS A 710 21.10 1.94 6.89
C LYS A 710 21.08 2.34 8.38
N ASP A 711 22.18 2.90 8.86
CA ASP A 711 22.37 3.32 10.26
C ASP A 711 22.06 2.20 11.28
N ASN A 712 22.36 0.93 10.90
CA ASN A 712 22.16 -0.20 11.80
C ASN A 712 23.08 -0.10 13.04
N ARG A 713 22.63 -0.71 14.14
CA ARG A 713 23.32 -0.65 15.44
C ARG A 713 24.60 -1.47 15.50
N PHE A 714 24.80 -2.39 14.55
CA PHE A 714 25.94 -3.29 14.50
C PHE A 714 27.17 -2.65 13.85
N GLY A 715 26.98 -1.53 13.11
CA GLY A 715 28.05 -0.91 12.33
C GLY A 715 28.40 -1.70 11.07
N HIS A 716 27.45 -2.48 10.56
CA HIS A 716 27.61 -3.26 9.33
C HIS A 716 27.33 -2.42 8.07
N PRO A 717 27.99 -2.67 6.93
CA PRO A 717 29.25 -3.41 6.84
C PRO A 717 30.38 -2.70 7.58
N HIS A 718 31.25 -3.47 8.22
CA HIS A 718 32.42 -2.93 8.91
C HIS A 718 33.40 -2.32 7.88
N PRO A 719 34.00 -1.15 8.16
CA PRO A 719 34.91 -0.49 7.22
C PRO A 719 36.08 -1.36 6.73
N ASP A 720 36.61 -2.24 7.59
CA ASP A 720 37.69 -3.16 7.22
C ASP A 720 37.27 -4.21 6.19
N VAL A 721 36.01 -4.66 6.22
CA VAL A 721 35.46 -5.59 5.23
C VAL A 721 35.35 -4.90 3.88
N VAL A 722 34.79 -3.68 3.87
CA VAL A 722 34.70 -2.85 2.66
C VAL A 722 36.09 -2.59 2.08
N ALA A 723 37.06 -2.23 2.92
CA ALA A 723 38.44 -1.99 2.49
C ALA A 723 39.11 -3.26 1.91
N ARG A 724 38.83 -4.45 2.45
CA ARG A 724 39.31 -5.72 1.89
C ARG A 724 38.71 -5.96 0.49
N LEU A 725 37.41 -5.75 0.33
CA LEU A 725 36.71 -5.89 -0.95
C LEU A 725 37.25 -4.91 -2.00
N ASP A 726 37.40 -3.63 -1.63
CA ASP A 726 37.96 -2.58 -2.49
C ASP A 726 39.40 -2.89 -2.93
N LYS A 727 40.23 -3.39 -2.00
CA LYS A 727 41.62 -3.79 -2.30
C LYS A 727 41.68 -4.94 -3.30
N GLY A 728 40.68 -5.82 -3.31
CA GLY A 728 40.52 -6.88 -4.29
C GLY A 728 40.03 -6.39 -5.66
N GLY A 729 39.64 -5.12 -5.80
CA GLY A 729 39.03 -4.61 -7.04
C GLY A 729 37.62 -5.14 -7.30
N ILE A 730 36.94 -5.57 -6.23
CA ILE A 730 35.61 -6.19 -6.28
C ILE A 730 34.55 -5.10 -6.39
N ILE A 731 33.55 -5.29 -7.26
CA ILE A 731 32.41 -4.36 -7.35
C ILE A 731 31.48 -4.60 -6.16
N ILE A 732 31.30 -3.57 -5.33
CA ILE A 732 30.47 -3.65 -4.12
C ILE A 732 29.08 -3.06 -4.39
N TYR A 733 28.04 -3.81 -4.03
CA TYR A 733 26.69 -3.29 -3.85
C TYR A 733 26.27 -3.42 -2.39
N ASN A 734 25.59 -2.41 -1.85
CA ASN A 734 25.11 -2.41 -0.46
C ASN A 734 23.64 -2.02 -0.40
N THR A 735 22.77 -2.88 0.13
CA THR A 735 21.32 -2.61 0.18
C THR A 735 20.96 -1.35 0.98
N ALA A 736 21.80 -0.93 1.94
CA ALA A 736 21.60 0.32 2.69
C ALA A 736 21.58 1.56 1.77
N ASP A 737 22.43 1.57 0.74
CA ASP A 737 22.68 2.72 -0.15
C ASP A 737 22.07 2.53 -1.54
N ASP A 738 22.11 1.30 -2.04
CA ASP A 738 21.66 0.92 -3.38
C ASP A 738 20.21 0.40 -3.41
N GLY A 739 19.61 0.18 -2.23
CA GLY A 739 18.31 -0.50 -2.10
C GLY A 739 18.37 -1.91 -2.65
N ALA A 740 17.29 -2.38 -3.28
CA ALA A 740 17.24 -3.72 -3.85
C ALA A 740 18.24 -3.85 -5.00
N VAL A 741 19.06 -4.90 -4.94
CA VAL A 741 20.06 -5.21 -5.97
C VAL A 741 19.58 -6.42 -6.75
N THR A 742 19.39 -6.23 -8.06
CA THR A 742 18.80 -7.24 -8.94
C THR A 742 19.73 -7.60 -10.09
N TYR A 743 20.06 -8.89 -10.22
CA TYR A 743 20.66 -9.47 -11.42
C TYR A 743 19.56 -10.11 -12.28
N ARG A 744 19.29 -9.51 -13.45
CA ARG A 744 18.34 -10.07 -14.42
C ARG A 744 19.10 -10.69 -15.58
N PHE A 745 18.75 -11.93 -15.95
CA PHE A 745 19.46 -12.67 -16.99
C PHE A 745 18.55 -13.34 -18.01
N TRP A 746 19.05 -13.46 -19.23
CA TRP A 746 18.42 -14.17 -20.33
C TRP A 746 19.47 -14.96 -21.11
N ARG A 747 19.24 -16.26 -21.33
CA ARG A 747 20.15 -17.15 -22.07
C ARG A 747 21.61 -17.11 -21.59
N GLY A 748 21.81 -17.09 -20.26
CA GLY A 748 23.14 -17.16 -19.64
C GLY A 748 23.93 -15.84 -19.62
N SER A 749 23.29 -14.71 -19.90
CA SER A 749 23.90 -13.39 -19.72
C SER A 749 22.92 -12.46 -19.03
N GLY A 750 23.43 -11.59 -18.15
CA GLY A 750 22.59 -10.71 -17.36
C GLY A 750 23.24 -9.39 -16.99
N THR A 751 22.50 -8.59 -16.23
CA THR A 751 22.91 -7.24 -15.82
C THR A 751 22.44 -6.97 -14.41
N PHE A 752 23.32 -6.36 -13.61
CA PHE A 752 22.99 -5.83 -12.29
C PHE A 752 22.30 -4.49 -12.39
N SER A 753 21.32 -4.27 -11.51
CA SER A 753 20.63 -3.00 -11.34
C SER A 753 20.32 -2.77 -9.86
N ALA A 754 20.34 -1.51 -9.44
CA ALA A 754 20.08 -1.08 -8.07
C ALA A 754 18.84 -0.17 -8.03
N HIS A 755 18.03 -0.27 -6.98
CA HIS A 755 16.85 0.57 -6.75
C HIS A 755 17.06 1.52 -5.56
N ARG A 756 17.71 2.66 -5.84
CA ARG A 756 18.10 3.62 -4.81
C ARG A 756 16.89 4.35 -4.19
N PRO A 757 16.82 4.46 -2.84
CA PRO A 757 15.73 5.12 -2.10
C PRO A 757 15.77 6.66 -2.07
#